data_AF-A0A8T5T810-F1
#
_entry.id   AF-A0A8T5T810-F1
#
_cell.length_a   1.000
_cell.length_b   1.000
_cell.length_c   1.000
_cell.angle_alpha   90.00
_cell.angle_beta   90.00
_cell.angle_gamma   90.00
#
_symmetry.space_group_name_H-M   'P 1'
#
loop_
_entity.id
_entity.type
_entity.pdbx_description
1 polymer ?
#
loop_
_entity_poly.entity_id
_entity_poly.type
_entity_poly.pdbx_seq_one_letter_code
_entity_poly.pdbx_strand_id
1 'polypeptide(L)'
;MSSKGLYEILETMGDRMKGDGVSLKLNSSSFYSILRNKDHELEIFQNEIQFKWEEFKLQNKTRVIQKTYTTFFYLHFNDFFQNYLEQFCGFNSKSLELIIKEKVSEDNLFLEYNYKMSSEEARSFKEFGKNYGDIINGITTPSGYLYIVVSILGVILRKLLKEPFNVILDGAVIREEEENNILNFLIVIKDSKDNLFEYYYDMFLYYFLRHFKGIPEDYYGKLLLGREKLYDLAIEKYPLAKEKLVDLLYYFYKKCNLLHNFSPLLDFINFVCARVEDSVYSKLDVIKDQFLVNFSYSDGKKESIIKIFDFLDKKSTLYSTFQSNNLPSSKSQFNLFLLYMKVYFGSGNTAALGEEGLLFLPEKFKLALGHYNEHHENKIDEKAFIRVQKFIENASILSSINNVDILFEKIFSTHLTRINYNFFKTFLHSLNSKLDKVIENENKIITGKFNDEPFTFKDIVDHICRMLYTLIDQIFIRISPNQASKNFIDPRSRYIGKNIALRVLELFIFQDLNVSDDVWPDYVISMKKDELKGDLKSFGVDIPERYFYNVEDILRFVVTYNFQTYSDKILLEEWFVDEIIAPLNEFILMIQKSIKDLKNREDVLKSLNDFFLIDVLAEDETRIEELKFACNQLIPIWFED
;
A
#
# COMPACT_ATOMS: atom_id res chain seq x y z
N MET A 1 2.54 24.82 -26.84
CA MET A 1 1.34 24.38 -27.59
C MET A 1 0.72 23.08 -27.06
N SER A 2 1.29 22.41 -26.03
CA SER A 2 0.74 21.16 -25.45
C SER A 2 -0.35 21.35 -24.38
N SER A 3 -0.43 22.50 -23.71
CA SER A 3 -1.26 22.72 -22.52
C SER A 3 -2.79 22.72 -22.76
N LYS A 4 -3.26 23.12 -23.95
CA LYS A 4 -4.69 23.01 -24.30
C LYS A 4 -5.18 21.55 -24.32
N GLY A 5 -4.33 20.62 -24.76
CA GLY A 5 -4.69 19.21 -24.85
C GLY A 5 -4.87 18.54 -23.49
N LEU A 6 -4.03 18.88 -22.50
CA LEU A 6 -4.15 18.32 -21.16
C LEU A 6 -5.44 18.77 -20.47
N TYR A 7 -5.79 20.06 -20.54
CA TYR A 7 -7.02 20.58 -19.94
C TYR A 7 -8.27 19.89 -20.50
N GLU A 8 -8.37 19.75 -21.83
CA GLU A 8 -9.48 19.07 -22.49
C GLU A 8 -9.59 17.58 -22.09
N ILE A 9 -8.44 16.90 -21.95
CA ILE A 9 -8.39 15.51 -21.49
C ILE A 9 -8.91 15.41 -20.05
N LEU A 10 -8.42 16.27 -19.15
CA LEU A 10 -8.83 16.28 -17.75
C LEU A 10 -10.32 16.61 -17.61
N GLU A 11 -10.83 17.62 -18.29
CA GLU A 11 -12.27 17.95 -18.32
C GLU A 11 -13.12 16.76 -18.80
N THR A 12 -12.72 16.12 -19.91
CA THR A 12 -13.43 14.93 -20.44
C THR A 12 -13.43 13.77 -19.45
N MET A 13 -12.32 13.56 -18.74
CA MET A 13 -12.24 12.57 -17.67
C MET A 13 -13.16 12.93 -16.50
N GLY A 14 -13.15 14.20 -16.07
CA GLY A 14 -13.93 14.68 -14.93
C GLY A 14 -15.44 14.66 -15.16
N ASP A 15 -15.91 15.07 -16.35
CA ASP A 15 -17.34 15.04 -16.67
C ASP A 15 -17.90 13.62 -16.68
N ARG A 16 -17.10 12.63 -17.09
CA ARG A 16 -17.49 11.22 -17.00
C ARG A 16 -17.45 10.68 -15.57
N MET A 17 -16.64 11.25 -14.69
CA MET A 17 -16.63 10.90 -13.26
C MET A 17 -17.91 11.33 -12.53
N LYS A 18 -18.58 12.42 -12.95
CA LYS A 18 -19.81 12.93 -12.31
C LYS A 18 -21.02 11.98 -12.45
N GLY A 19 -21.03 11.09 -13.44
CA GLY A 19 -22.17 10.20 -13.71
C GLY A 19 -22.11 8.84 -13.01
N ASP A 20 -20.92 8.27 -12.83
CA ASP A 20 -20.75 6.84 -12.54
C ASP A 20 -19.90 6.54 -11.28
N GLY A 21 -19.51 7.57 -10.52
CA GLY A 21 -18.63 7.44 -9.36
C GLY A 21 -17.15 7.30 -9.74
N VAL A 22 -16.24 7.70 -8.84
CA VAL A 22 -14.82 7.85 -9.14
C VAL A 22 -14.09 6.49 -9.05
N SER A 23 -14.07 5.71 -10.14
CA SER A 23 -13.25 4.48 -10.20
C SER A 23 -12.19 4.54 -11.30
N LEU A 24 -10.96 4.04 -11.03
CA LEU A 24 -9.93 3.91 -12.08
C LEU A 24 -10.35 2.96 -13.22
N LYS A 25 -11.33 2.07 -12.99
CA LYS A 25 -11.99 1.29 -14.07
C LYS A 25 -12.60 2.23 -15.12
N LEU A 26 -13.29 3.29 -14.70
CA LEU A 26 -13.87 4.30 -15.61
C LEU A 26 -12.78 5.17 -16.28
N ASN A 27 -11.69 5.48 -15.58
CA ASN A 27 -10.58 6.27 -16.15
C ASN A 27 -9.89 5.59 -17.32
N SER A 28 -9.77 4.25 -17.30
CA SER A 28 -9.22 3.51 -18.43
C SER A 28 -10.11 3.63 -19.68
N SER A 29 -11.44 3.53 -19.52
CA SER A 29 -12.39 3.67 -20.63
C SER A 29 -12.41 5.07 -21.25
N SER A 30 -12.27 6.10 -20.41
CA SER A 30 -12.17 7.49 -20.84
C SER A 30 -10.88 7.74 -21.61
N PHE A 31 -9.76 7.23 -21.11
CA PHE A 31 -8.48 7.35 -21.82
C PHE A 31 -8.45 6.53 -23.12
N TYR A 32 -9.05 5.33 -23.16
CA TYR A 32 -9.24 4.59 -24.41
C TYR A 32 -10.10 5.37 -25.41
N SER A 33 -11.07 6.17 -24.97
CA SER A 33 -11.82 7.02 -25.89
C SER A 33 -11.01 8.20 -26.43
N ILE A 34 -10.08 8.74 -25.63
CA ILE A 34 -9.12 9.76 -26.09
C ILE A 34 -8.20 9.15 -27.15
N LEU A 35 -7.70 7.93 -26.91
CA LEU A 35 -6.92 7.18 -27.90
C LEU A 35 -7.72 6.92 -29.18
N ARG A 36 -9.00 6.56 -29.07
CA ARG A 36 -9.88 6.33 -30.23
C ARG A 36 -10.13 7.57 -31.07
N ASN A 37 -10.19 8.74 -30.45
CA ASN A 37 -10.31 10.01 -31.18
C ASN A 37 -9.08 10.30 -32.05
N LYS A 38 -7.96 9.59 -31.82
CA LYS A 38 -6.71 9.65 -32.57
C LYS A 38 -6.33 8.27 -33.12
N ASP A 39 -7.33 7.52 -33.61
CA ASP A 39 -7.14 6.14 -34.08
C ASP A 39 -6.07 6.02 -35.17
N HIS A 40 -5.99 7.00 -36.08
CA HIS A 40 -4.99 6.98 -37.16
C HIS A 40 -3.57 7.17 -36.62
N GLU A 41 -3.36 8.15 -35.74
CA GLU A 41 -2.07 8.38 -35.09
C GLU A 41 -1.66 7.19 -34.20
N LEU A 42 -2.63 6.58 -33.52
CA LEU A 42 -2.41 5.37 -32.74
C LEU A 42 -1.98 4.20 -33.62
N GLU A 43 -2.61 4.00 -34.77
CA GLU A 43 -2.23 2.96 -35.74
C GLU A 43 -0.79 3.17 -36.24
N ILE A 44 -0.41 4.41 -36.58
CA ILE A 44 0.97 4.74 -36.97
C ILE A 44 1.97 4.40 -35.85
N PHE A 45 1.67 4.81 -34.61
CA PHE A 45 2.49 4.52 -33.44
C PHE A 45 2.65 3.00 -33.20
N GLN A 46 1.56 2.25 -33.29
CA GLN A 46 1.56 0.78 -33.13
C GLN A 46 2.37 0.10 -34.23
N ASN A 47 2.23 0.54 -35.48
CA ASN A 47 2.97 0.01 -36.63
C ASN A 47 4.48 0.28 -36.50
N GLU A 48 4.89 1.44 -36.01
CA GLU A 48 6.31 1.75 -35.76
C GLU A 48 6.91 0.80 -34.71
N ILE A 49 6.22 0.59 -33.59
CA ILE A 49 6.66 -0.32 -32.52
C ILE A 49 6.77 -1.74 -33.06
N GLN A 50 5.75 -2.20 -33.78
CA GLN A 50 5.71 -3.56 -34.31
C GLN A 50 6.81 -3.78 -35.34
N PHE A 51 7.06 -2.80 -36.22
CA PHE A 51 8.16 -2.86 -37.18
C PHE A 51 9.52 -3.02 -36.47
N LYS A 52 9.82 -2.15 -35.48
CA LYS A 52 11.06 -2.24 -34.69
C LYS A 52 11.18 -3.58 -33.94
N TRP A 53 10.07 -4.12 -33.47
CA TRP A 53 10.06 -5.43 -32.80
C TRP A 53 10.36 -6.59 -33.74
N GLU A 54 9.73 -6.61 -34.93
CA GLU A 54 10.00 -7.64 -35.93
C GLU A 54 11.46 -7.58 -36.41
N GLU A 55 11.99 -6.37 -36.62
CA GLU A 55 13.41 -6.18 -36.94
C GLU A 55 14.31 -6.70 -35.81
N PHE A 56 14.01 -6.33 -34.55
CA PHE A 56 14.75 -6.82 -33.39
C PHE A 56 14.75 -8.35 -33.31
N LYS A 57 13.60 -9.00 -33.50
CA LYS A 57 13.48 -10.47 -33.53
C LYS A 57 14.27 -11.10 -34.67
N LEU A 58 14.24 -10.50 -35.86
CA LEU A 58 15.02 -10.98 -37.01
C LEU A 58 16.52 -10.93 -36.73
N GLN A 59 17.00 -9.81 -36.18
CA GLN A 59 18.39 -9.67 -35.77
C GLN A 59 18.76 -10.65 -34.65
N ASN A 60 17.83 -10.94 -33.73
CA ASN A 60 18.09 -11.84 -32.60
C ASN A 60 18.37 -13.28 -33.06
N LYS A 61 17.69 -13.74 -34.11
CA LYS A 61 17.90 -15.08 -34.68
C LYS A 61 19.35 -15.32 -35.13
N THR A 62 20.07 -14.28 -35.53
CA THR A 62 21.47 -14.38 -35.99
C THR A 62 22.48 -14.08 -34.89
N ARG A 63 22.06 -13.69 -33.68
CA ARG A 63 22.96 -13.37 -32.57
C ARG A 63 23.43 -14.63 -31.85
N VAL A 64 24.70 -14.62 -31.44
CA VAL A 64 25.28 -15.67 -30.59
C VAL A 64 24.62 -15.69 -29.22
N ILE A 65 24.39 -14.52 -28.64
CA ILE A 65 23.69 -14.35 -27.36
C ILE A 65 22.32 -13.77 -27.66
N GLN A 66 21.28 -14.57 -27.38
CA GLN A 66 19.89 -14.13 -27.51
C GLN A 66 19.63 -12.98 -26.54
N LYS A 67 19.00 -11.92 -27.05
CA LYS A 67 18.56 -10.77 -26.26
C LYS A 67 17.08 -10.90 -25.93
N THR A 68 16.69 -10.44 -24.76
CA THR A 68 15.31 -10.50 -24.24
C THR A 68 14.55 -9.19 -24.48
N TYR A 69 13.25 -9.18 -24.15
CA TYR A 69 12.38 -8.00 -24.28
C TYR A 69 12.93 -6.78 -23.50
N THR A 70 13.59 -6.99 -22.36
CA THR A 70 14.24 -5.89 -21.61
C THR A 70 15.34 -5.23 -22.40
N THR A 71 16.02 -5.96 -23.30
CA THR A 71 17.04 -5.36 -24.20
C THR A 71 16.37 -4.51 -25.28
N PHE A 72 15.25 -4.96 -25.84
CA PHE A 72 14.47 -4.18 -26.80
C PHE A 72 13.97 -2.87 -26.18
N PHE A 73 13.37 -2.94 -24.99
CA PHE A 73 12.92 -1.74 -24.30
C PHE A 73 14.06 -0.86 -23.81
N TYR A 74 15.20 -1.44 -23.43
CA TYR A 74 16.41 -0.66 -23.17
C TYR A 74 16.83 0.12 -24.42
N LEU A 75 16.57 -0.33 -25.64
CA LEU A 75 16.91 0.46 -26.82
C LEU A 75 15.84 1.51 -27.17
N HIS A 76 14.56 1.20 -27.00
CA HIS A 76 13.49 1.97 -27.65
C HIS A 76 12.43 2.56 -26.72
N PHE A 77 12.32 2.15 -25.46
CA PHE A 77 11.18 2.54 -24.61
C PHE A 77 11.08 4.04 -24.39
N ASN A 78 12.21 4.73 -24.20
CA ASN A 78 12.21 6.18 -23.99
C ASN A 78 11.55 6.93 -25.16
N ASP A 79 11.88 6.55 -26.39
CA ASP A 79 11.35 7.19 -27.59
C ASP A 79 9.86 6.90 -27.74
N PHE A 80 9.45 5.65 -27.49
CA PHE A 80 8.04 5.27 -27.48
C PHE A 80 7.26 6.06 -26.43
N PHE A 81 7.82 6.21 -25.23
CA PHE A 81 7.18 6.91 -24.13
C PHE A 81 7.05 8.41 -24.41
N GLN A 82 8.13 9.07 -24.87
CA GLN A 82 8.10 10.48 -25.25
C GLN A 82 7.06 10.77 -26.35
N ASN A 83 7.04 9.96 -27.41
CA ASN A 83 6.05 10.08 -28.48
C ASN A 83 4.63 9.89 -27.93
N TYR A 84 4.42 8.86 -27.10
CA TYR A 84 3.12 8.59 -26.51
C TYR A 84 2.61 9.73 -25.61
N LEU A 85 3.50 10.32 -24.80
CA LEU A 85 3.16 11.46 -23.94
C LEU A 85 2.74 12.69 -24.75
N GLU A 86 3.51 13.03 -25.78
CA GLU A 86 3.27 14.22 -26.61
C GLU A 86 2.02 14.09 -27.47
N GLN A 87 1.83 12.92 -28.11
CA GLN A 87 0.72 12.72 -29.03
C GLN A 87 -0.62 12.49 -28.33
N PHE A 88 -0.65 11.77 -27.21
CA PHE A 88 -1.90 11.28 -26.63
C PHE A 88 -2.22 11.82 -25.24
N CYS A 89 -1.22 12.27 -24.47
CA CYS A 89 -1.40 12.52 -23.04
C CYS A 89 -1.39 14.01 -22.64
N GLY A 90 -1.10 14.92 -23.58
CA GLY A 90 -1.05 16.36 -23.30
C GLY A 90 0.18 16.81 -22.49
N PHE A 91 1.10 15.90 -22.18
CA PHE A 91 2.39 16.25 -21.55
C PHE A 91 3.38 16.76 -22.61
N ASN A 92 4.22 17.71 -22.22
CA ASN A 92 5.33 18.20 -23.02
C ASN A 92 6.52 17.24 -22.94
N SER A 93 6.73 16.41 -23.96
CA SER A 93 7.88 15.48 -24.03
C SER A 93 9.24 16.14 -23.79
N LYS A 94 9.39 17.44 -24.14
CA LYS A 94 10.63 18.21 -23.89
C LYS A 94 10.89 18.51 -22.41
N SER A 95 9.86 18.41 -21.57
CA SER A 95 9.97 18.55 -20.12
C SER A 95 10.30 17.23 -19.42
N LEU A 96 10.39 16.12 -20.16
CA LEU A 96 10.72 14.79 -19.63
C LEU A 96 12.23 14.52 -19.77
N GLU A 97 12.89 14.35 -18.64
CA GLU A 97 14.30 13.96 -18.55
C GLU A 97 14.42 12.53 -18.04
N LEU A 98 15.14 11.67 -18.78
CA LEU A 98 15.49 10.32 -18.34
C LEU A 98 16.76 10.39 -17.48
N ILE A 99 16.61 10.11 -16.18
CA ILE A 99 17.69 10.19 -15.19
C ILE A 99 18.45 8.87 -15.10
N ILE A 100 17.71 7.76 -15.07
CA ILE A 100 18.29 6.42 -14.92
C ILE A 100 17.71 5.50 -15.97
N LYS A 101 18.58 4.68 -16.57
CA LYS A 101 18.23 3.65 -17.53
C LYS A 101 19.06 2.40 -17.25
N GLU A 102 18.50 1.46 -16.52
CA GLU A 102 19.23 0.31 -15.98
C GLU A 102 18.54 -1.01 -16.32
N LYS A 103 19.19 -1.84 -17.13
CA LYS A 103 18.79 -3.23 -17.33
C LYS A 103 19.33 -4.06 -16.17
N VAL A 104 18.51 -4.29 -15.16
CA VAL A 104 18.89 -5.02 -13.93
C VAL A 104 19.13 -6.49 -14.25
N SER A 105 18.22 -7.10 -15.00
CA SER A 105 18.35 -8.49 -15.45
C SER A 105 17.64 -8.74 -16.77
N GLU A 106 17.57 -9.99 -17.20
CA GLU A 106 16.78 -10.38 -18.37
C GLU A 106 15.28 -10.10 -18.18
N ASP A 107 14.83 -10.11 -16.92
CA ASP A 107 13.44 -9.98 -16.51
C ASP A 107 13.08 -8.58 -15.99
N ASN A 108 14.05 -7.67 -15.79
CA ASN A 108 13.80 -6.35 -15.17
C ASN A 108 14.57 -5.20 -15.85
N LEU A 109 13.85 -4.14 -16.20
CA LEU A 109 14.39 -2.87 -16.71
C LEU A 109 13.78 -1.70 -15.94
N PHE A 110 14.64 -0.84 -15.39
CA PHE A 110 14.26 0.33 -14.59
C PHE A 110 14.57 1.62 -15.36
N LEU A 111 13.58 2.52 -15.37
CA LEU A 111 13.65 3.81 -16.03
C LEU A 111 13.14 4.89 -15.07
N GLU A 112 14.04 5.75 -14.58
CA GLU A 112 13.69 6.87 -13.69
C GLU A 112 13.64 8.17 -14.49
N TYR A 113 12.60 8.94 -14.27
CA TYR A 113 12.32 10.17 -15.00
C TYR A 113 12.09 11.34 -14.05
N ASN A 114 12.51 12.52 -14.48
CA ASN A 114 12.02 13.79 -13.96
C ASN A 114 11.13 14.46 -15.01
N TYR A 115 9.95 14.90 -14.61
CA TYR A 115 9.06 15.70 -15.44
C TYR A 115 8.82 17.07 -14.81
N LYS A 116 9.26 18.13 -15.49
CA LYS A 116 9.06 19.51 -15.06
C LYS A 116 7.71 20.03 -15.55
N MET A 117 6.70 20.04 -14.67
CA MET A 117 5.37 20.56 -14.99
C MET A 117 5.43 22.08 -15.15
N SER A 118 4.88 22.58 -16.26
CA SER A 118 4.66 24.00 -16.48
C SER A 118 3.58 24.55 -15.55
N SER A 119 3.58 25.86 -15.31
CA SER A 119 2.56 26.53 -14.49
C SER A 119 1.13 26.34 -15.05
N GLU A 120 0.96 26.15 -16.36
CA GLU A 120 -0.34 25.87 -16.99
C GLU A 120 -0.83 24.45 -16.69
N GLU A 121 0.05 23.45 -16.72
CA GLU A 121 -0.28 22.07 -16.35
C GLU A 121 -0.61 21.98 -14.86
N ALA A 122 0.20 22.61 -14.01
CA ALA A 122 -0.06 22.68 -12.57
C ALA A 122 -1.42 23.32 -12.27
N ARG A 123 -1.78 24.40 -12.99
CA ARG A 123 -3.10 25.03 -12.88
C ARG A 123 -4.22 24.08 -13.33
N SER A 124 -4.03 23.37 -14.44
CA SER A 124 -5.03 22.42 -14.98
C SER A 124 -5.32 21.29 -13.99
N PHE A 125 -4.27 20.71 -13.38
CA PHE A 125 -4.43 19.69 -12.35
C PHE A 125 -5.11 20.23 -11.08
N LYS A 126 -4.78 21.46 -10.67
CA LYS A 126 -5.42 22.11 -9.51
C LYS A 126 -6.89 22.45 -9.76
N GLU A 127 -7.24 22.88 -10.96
CA GLU A 127 -8.63 23.15 -11.34
C GLU A 127 -9.44 21.85 -11.42
N PHE A 128 -8.89 20.81 -12.05
CA PHE A 128 -9.49 19.49 -12.07
C PHE A 128 -9.71 18.98 -10.63
N GLY A 129 -8.70 19.05 -9.78
CA GLY A 129 -8.81 18.58 -8.42
C GLY A 129 -9.78 19.41 -7.56
N LYS A 130 -9.90 20.72 -7.79
CA LYS A 130 -10.97 21.51 -7.16
C LYS A 130 -12.38 21.07 -7.58
N ASN A 131 -12.55 20.70 -8.85
CA ASN A 131 -13.86 20.36 -9.43
C ASN A 131 -14.27 18.90 -9.17
N TYR A 132 -13.31 17.98 -9.04
CA TYR A 132 -13.54 16.53 -9.01
C TYR A 132 -12.83 15.80 -7.85
N GLY A 133 -12.04 16.52 -7.05
CA GLY A 133 -11.22 16.01 -5.94
C GLY A 133 -9.71 16.09 -6.24
N ASP A 134 -8.96 16.86 -5.44
CA ASP A 134 -7.48 17.00 -5.56
C ASP A 134 -6.74 15.71 -5.20
N ILE A 135 -7.40 14.85 -4.42
CA ILE A 135 -6.93 13.54 -4.01
C ILE A 135 -8.02 12.53 -4.34
N ILE A 136 -7.80 11.74 -5.39
CA ILE A 136 -8.69 10.64 -5.77
C ILE A 136 -8.05 9.35 -5.27
N ASN A 137 -8.73 8.65 -4.35
CA ASN A 137 -8.24 7.38 -3.77
C ASN A 137 -6.82 7.46 -3.18
N GLY A 138 -6.46 8.61 -2.60
CA GLY A 138 -5.16 8.82 -1.96
C GLY A 138 -4.02 9.28 -2.90
N ILE A 139 -4.26 9.36 -4.22
CA ILE A 139 -3.28 9.91 -5.18
C ILE A 139 -3.63 11.35 -5.50
N THR A 140 -2.63 12.22 -5.62
CA THR A 140 -2.84 13.50 -6.28
C THR A 140 -3.13 13.30 -7.76
N THR A 141 -3.94 14.20 -8.31
CA THR A 141 -4.34 14.16 -9.72
C THR A 141 -3.18 13.93 -10.71
N PRO A 142 -2.01 14.61 -10.60
CA PRO A 142 -0.93 14.41 -11.57
C PRO A 142 -0.35 12.99 -11.57
N SER A 143 -0.09 12.44 -10.37
CA SER A 143 0.44 11.08 -10.23
C SER A 143 -0.59 10.01 -10.61
N GLY A 144 -1.87 10.25 -10.30
CA GLY A 144 -2.96 9.35 -10.66
C GLY A 144 -3.19 9.32 -12.18
N TYR A 145 -3.09 10.48 -12.83
CA TYR A 145 -3.12 10.59 -14.29
C TYR A 145 -1.95 9.85 -14.93
N LEU A 146 -0.72 10.06 -14.43
CA LEU A 146 0.46 9.37 -14.94
C LEU A 146 0.35 7.84 -14.78
N TYR A 147 -0.20 7.36 -13.67
CA TYR A 147 -0.44 5.93 -13.45
C TYR A 147 -1.29 5.32 -14.58
N ILE A 148 -2.42 5.97 -14.91
CA ILE A 148 -3.32 5.52 -16.00
C ILE A 148 -2.57 5.52 -17.34
N VAL A 149 -1.84 6.59 -17.63
CA VAL A 149 -1.06 6.76 -18.88
C VAL A 149 -0.08 5.60 -19.06
N VAL A 150 0.71 5.29 -18.02
CA VAL A 150 1.72 4.21 -18.06
C VAL A 150 1.06 2.84 -18.16
N SER A 151 0.00 2.58 -17.37
CA SER A 151 -0.72 1.30 -17.42
C SER A 151 -1.30 1.00 -18.81
N ILE A 152 -1.89 2.00 -19.47
CA ILE A 152 -2.47 1.82 -20.81
C ILE A 152 -1.40 1.59 -21.87
N LEU A 153 -0.28 2.33 -21.80
CA LEU A 153 0.86 2.07 -22.68
C LEU A 153 1.37 0.64 -22.50
N GLY A 154 1.45 0.17 -21.25
CA GLY A 154 1.82 -1.22 -20.94
C GLY A 154 0.92 -2.25 -21.62
N VAL A 155 -0.40 -2.06 -21.55
CA VAL A 155 -1.38 -2.95 -22.21
C VAL A 155 -1.20 -2.94 -23.74
N ILE A 156 -1.02 -1.76 -24.34
CA ILE A 156 -0.79 -1.63 -25.79
C ILE A 156 0.48 -2.41 -26.18
N LEU A 157 1.60 -2.14 -25.51
CA LEU A 157 2.88 -2.80 -25.78
C LEU A 157 2.77 -4.31 -25.64
N ARG A 158 2.18 -4.80 -24.54
CA ARG A 158 2.02 -6.24 -24.29
C ARG A 158 1.19 -6.92 -25.38
N LYS A 159 0.09 -6.28 -25.81
CA LYS A 159 -0.78 -6.80 -26.88
C LYS A 159 -0.06 -6.86 -28.24
N LEU A 160 0.75 -5.86 -28.56
CA LEU A 160 1.51 -5.80 -29.82
C LEU A 160 2.63 -6.85 -29.86
N LEU A 161 3.43 -6.91 -28.79
CA LEU A 161 4.64 -7.72 -28.78
C LEU A 161 4.38 -9.20 -28.46
N LYS A 162 3.28 -9.49 -27.73
CA LYS A 162 2.87 -10.83 -27.27
C LYS A 162 3.93 -11.53 -26.41
N GLU A 163 4.63 -10.75 -25.60
CA GLU A 163 5.63 -11.23 -24.63
C GLU A 163 5.09 -11.08 -23.19
N PRO A 164 5.52 -11.94 -22.25
CA PRO A 164 4.99 -11.97 -20.88
C PRO A 164 5.64 -10.91 -19.98
N PHE A 165 5.49 -9.62 -20.31
CA PHE A 165 5.95 -8.51 -19.46
C PHE A 165 4.81 -7.58 -19.05
N ASN A 166 5.05 -6.81 -17.98
CA ASN A 166 4.23 -5.68 -17.56
C ASN A 166 5.07 -4.39 -17.57
N VAL A 167 4.43 -3.27 -17.90
CA VAL A 167 4.98 -1.92 -17.71
C VAL A 167 4.18 -1.27 -16.60
N ILE A 168 4.86 -0.86 -15.54
CA ILE A 168 4.21 -0.29 -14.36
C ILE A 168 4.86 1.03 -13.96
N LEU A 169 4.03 1.97 -13.49
CA LEU A 169 4.49 3.11 -12.73
C LEU A 169 4.67 2.64 -11.28
N ASP A 170 5.91 2.35 -10.91
CA ASP A 170 6.22 1.66 -9.66
C ASP A 170 6.46 2.61 -8.47
N GLY A 171 6.67 3.90 -8.75
CA GLY A 171 6.58 4.95 -7.75
C GLY A 171 6.67 6.34 -8.34
N ALA A 172 6.13 7.34 -7.63
CA ALA A 172 6.19 8.73 -8.05
C ALA A 172 6.18 9.71 -6.86
N VAL A 173 6.89 10.82 -7.04
CA VAL A 173 7.10 11.88 -6.05
C VAL A 173 6.90 13.24 -6.70
N ILE A 174 6.04 14.09 -6.15
CA ILE A 174 5.88 15.48 -6.57
C ILE A 174 6.59 16.41 -5.58
N ARG A 175 7.62 17.11 -6.06
CA ARG A 175 8.33 18.18 -5.34
C ARG A 175 7.84 19.53 -5.83
N GLU A 176 7.48 20.41 -4.91
CA GLU A 176 7.16 21.81 -5.21
C GLU A 176 8.46 22.61 -5.20
N GLU A 177 8.87 23.16 -6.34
CA GLU A 177 9.97 24.12 -6.44
C GLU A 177 9.41 25.51 -6.78
N GLU A 178 10.17 26.57 -6.48
CA GLU A 178 9.72 27.98 -6.48
C GLU A 178 8.98 28.44 -7.77
N GLU A 179 9.28 27.84 -8.93
CA GLU A 179 8.63 28.18 -10.21
C GLU A 179 7.85 27.04 -10.88
N ASN A 180 8.14 25.76 -10.55
CA ASN A 180 7.54 24.60 -11.21
C ASN A 180 7.45 23.39 -10.26
N ASN A 181 6.41 22.58 -10.41
CA ASN A 181 6.33 21.29 -9.72
C ASN A 181 7.11 20.24 -10.52
N ILE A 182 8.01 19.51 -9.86
CA ILE A 182 8.76 18.40 -10.47
C ILE A 182 8.14 17.08 -10.04
N LEU A 183 7.72 16.29 -11.03
CA LEU A 183 7.26 14.91 -10.84
C LEU A 183 8.44 13.98 -11.15
N ASN A 184 9.05 13.40 -10.11
CA ASN A 184 10.05 12.33 -10.25
C ASN A 184 9.33 10.98 -10.15
N PHE A 185 9.60 10.04 -11.05
CA PHE A 185 8.95 8.74 -11.05
C PHE A 185 9.78 7.62 -11.66
N LEU A 186 9.45 6.39 -11.26
CA LEU A 186 10.08 5.16 -11.71
C LEU A 186 9.10 4.32 -12.53
N ILE A 187 9.45 4.03 -13.77
CA ILE A 187 8.80 3.01 -14.60
C ILE A 187 9.64 1.73 -14.53
N VAL A 188 8.96 0.61 -14.26
CA VAL A 188 9.55 -0.72 -14.27
C VAL A 188 8.92 -1.55 -15.38
N ILE A 189 9.75 -2.16 -16.22
CA ILE A 189 9.34 -3.19 -17.17
C ILE A 189 9.85 -4.52 -16.64
N LYS A 190 8.92 -5.41 -16.29
CA LYS A 190 9.24 -6.65 -15.60
C LYS A 190 8.44 -7.85 -16.11
N ASP A 191 8.90 -9.06 -15.80
CA ASP A 191 8.15 -10.29 -16.03
C ASP A 191 6.75 -10.17 -15.40
N SER A 192 5.73 -10.52 -16.19
CA SER A 192 4.32 -10.48 -15.79
C SER A 192 3.97 -11.52 -14.72
N LYS A 193 4.77 -12.60 -14.60
CA LYS A 193 4.55 -13.70 -13.67
C LYS A 193 3.13 -14.29 -13.77
N ASP A 194 2.53 -14.30 -14.97
CA ASP A 194 1.13 -14.72 -15.17
C ASP A 194 0.82 -16.08 -14.52
N ASN A 195 1.65 -17.10 -14.81
CA ASN A 195 1.49 -18.44 -14.27
C ASN A 195 1.57 -18.48 -12.75
N LEU A 196 2.42 -17.65 -12.14
CA LEU A 196 2.54 -17.57 -10.67
C LEU A 196 1.20 -17.11 -10.09
N PHE A 197 0.69 -15.97 -10.55
CA PHE A 197 -0.55 -15.38 -10.02
C PHE A 197 -1.78 -16.22 -10.36
N GLU A 198 -1.80 -16.92 -11.49
CA GLU A 198 -2.87 -17.87 -11.82
C GLU A 198 -2.90 -19.04 -10.82
N TYR A 199 -1.78 -19.71 -10.58
CA TYR A 199 -1.74 -20.83 -9.63
C TYR A 199 -1.92 -20.38 -8.17
N TYR A 200 -1.48 -19.16 -7.84
CA TYR A 200 -1.73 -18.54 -6.53
C TYR A 200 -3.22 -18.26 -6.32
N TYR A 201 -3.90 -17.72 -7.35
CA TYR A 201 -5.35 -17.54 -7.36
C TYR A 201 -6.07 -18.87 -7.17
N ASP A 202 -5.72 -19.91 -7.92
CA ASP A 202 -6.35 -21.23 -7.80
C ASP A 202 -6.22 -21.80 -6.38
N MET A 203 -5.03 -21.69 -5.78
CA MET A 203 -4.77 -22.14 -4.41
C MET A 203 -5.67 -21.42 -3.40
N PHE A 204 -5.75 -20.09 -3.44
CA PHE A 204 -6.59 -19.35 -2.49
C PHE A 204 -8.07 -19.54 -2.74
N LEU A 205 -8.45 -19.59 -4.02
CA LEU A 205 -9.83 -19.84 -4.39
C LEU A 205 -10.30 -21.21 -3.89
N TYR A 206 -9.43 -22.23 -3.92
CA TYR A 206 -9.74 -23.54 -3.35
C TYR A 206 -10.17 -23.43 -1.88
N TYR A 207 -9.41 -22.72 -1.05
CA TYR A 207 -9.72 -22.57 0.37
C TYR A 207 -10.94 -21.68 0.59
N PHE A 208 -11.02 -20.56 -0.12
CA PHE A 208 -12.13 -19.60 -0.03
C PHE A 208 -13.48 -20.26 -0.36
N LEU A 209 -13.54 -21.04 -1.44
CA LEU A 209 -14.78 -21.66 -1.89
C LEU A 209 -15.26 -22.83 -1.02
N ARG A 210 -14.43 -23.38 -0.13
CA ARG A 210 -14.87 -24.46 0.78
C ARG A 210 -15.96 -24.03 1.77
N HIS A 211 -16.15 -22.73 1.96
CA HIS A 211 -17.22 -22.18 2.79
C HIS A 211 -18.59 -22.12 2.08
N PHE A 212 -18.63 -22.32 0.77
CA PHE A 212 -19.84 -22.24 -0.04
C PHE A 212 -20.32 -23.63 -0.44
N LYS A 213 -21.63 -23.86 -0.39
CA LYS A 213 -22.26 -25.12 -0.80
C LYS A 213 -22.65 -25.06 -2.28
N GLY A 214 -22.74 -26.22 -2.94
CA GLY A 214 -23.23 -26.33 -4.32
C GLY A 214 -22.16 -26.36 -5.41
N ILE A 215 -20.89 -26.21 -5.04
CA ILE A 215 -19.75 -26.25 -5.99
C ILE A 215 -19.37 -27.72 -6.24
N PRO A 216 -19.31 -28.19 -7.51
CA PRO A 216 -18.96 -29.57 -7.83
C PRO A 216 -17.52 -29.95 -7.44
N GLU A 217 -17.29 -31.21 -7.06
CA GLU A 217 -15.94 -31.73 -6.76
C GLU A 217 -14.97 -31.62 -7.94
N ASP A 218 -15.45 -31.74 -9.18
CA ASP A 218 -14.62 -31.54 -10.37
C ASP A 218 -14.04 -30.11 -10.46
N TYR A 219 -14.79 -29.11 -9.97
CA TYR A 219 -14.28 -27.73 -9.89
C TYR A 219 -13.18 -27.62 -8.83
N TYR A 220 -13.38 -28.21 -7.64
CA TYR A 220 -12.32 -28.29 -6.63
C TYR A 220 -11.09 -29.08 -7.11
N GLY A 221 -11.29 -30.11 -7.93
CA GLY A 221 -10.21 -30.87 -8.56
C GLY A 221 -9.32 -30.00 -9.46
N LYS A 222 -9.91 -29.06 -10.22
CA LYS A 222 -9.15 -28.08 -11.03
C LYS A 222 -8.32 -27.14 -10.15
N LEU A 223 -8.91 -26.61 -9.09
CA LEU A 223 -8.21 -25.69 -8.17
C LEU A 223 -7.08 -26.39 -7.41
N LEU A 224 -7.27 -27.65 -7.01
CA LEU A 224 -6.22 -28.48 -6.42
C LEU A 224 -5.06 -28.71 -7.39
N LEU A 225 -5.35 -28.94 -8.67
CA LEU A 225 -4.32 -29.06 -9.70
C LEU A 225 -3.51 -27.76 -9.83
N GLY A 226 -4.17 -26.60 -9.81
CA GLY A 226 -3.52 -25.29 -9.78
C GLY A 226 -2.59 -25.14 -8.57
N ARG A 227 -3.05 -25.52 -7.38
CA ARG A 227 -2.22 -25.54 -6.16
C ARG A 227 -0.98 -26.43 -6.29
N GLU A 228 -1.10 -27.63 -6.83
CA GLU A 228 0.06 -28.51 -7.01
C GLU A 228 1.06 -27.91 -8.03
N LYS A 229 0.56 -27.32 -9.13
CA LYS A 229 1.40 -26.60 -10.09
C LYS A 229 2.15 -25.42 -9.47
N LEU A 230 1.56 -24.72 -8.49
CA LEU A 230 2.25 -23.67 -7.74
C LEU A 230 3.46 -24.23 -6.97
N TYR A 231 3.29 -25.37 -6.29
CA TYR A 231 4.40 -26.02 -5.58
C TYR A 231 5.48 -26.51 -6.56
N ASP A 232 5.09 -27.08 -7.69
CA ASP A 232 6.03 -27.50 -8.73
C ASP A 232 6.83 -26.31 -9.28
N LEU A 233 6.15 -25.20 -9.58
CA LEU A 233 6.78 -23.94 -10.00
C LEU A 233 7.76 -23.43 -8.93
N ALA A 234 7.39 -23.48 -7.66
CA ALA A 234 8.26 -23.06 -6.57
C ALA A 234 9.53 -23.91 -6.47
N ILE A 235 9.40 -25.22 -6.61
CA ILE A 235 10.54 -26.14 -6.64
C ILE A 235 11.43 -25.89 -7.86
N GLU A 236 10.83 -25.66 -9.03
CA GLU A 236 11.55 -25.35 -10.28
C GLU A 236 12.36 -24.05 -10.16
N LYS A 237 11.78 -22.99 -9.56
CA LYS A 237 12.43 -21.68 -9.46
C LYS A 237 13.42 -21.56 -8.30
N TYR A 238 13.32 -22.42 -7.29
CA TYR A 238 14.15 -22.34 -6.09
C TYR A 238 15.68 -22.29 -6.36
N PRO A 239 16.27 -23.10 -7.28
CA PRO A 239 17.70 -23.05 -7.57
C PRO A 239 18.19 -21.68 -8.09
N LEU A 240 17.31 -20.90 -8.73
CA LEU A 240 17.61 -19.56 -9.27
C LEU A 240 17.30 -18.43 -8.28
N ALA A 241 16.72 -18.75 -7.13
CA ALA A 241 16.22 -17.75 -6.19
C ALA A 241 17.33 -16.85 -5.65
N LYS A 242 18.54 -17.38 -5.45
CA LYS A 242 19.68 -16.60 -4.94
C LYS A 242 20.07 -15.46 -5.87
N GLU A 243 20.12 -15.73 -7.17
CA GLU A 243 20.43 -14.73 -8.18
C GLU A 243 19.30 -13.69 -8.27
N LYS A 244 18.05 -14.16 -8.36
CA LYS A 244 16.87 -13.27 -8.42
C LYS A 244 16.69 -12.43 -7.16
N LEU A 245 17.17 -12.89 -6.00
CA LEU A 245 17.10 -12.13 -4.75
C LEU A 245 17.89 -10.82 -4.83
N VAL A 246 19.00 -10.79 -5.58
CA VAL A 246 19.77 -9.56 -5.79
C VAL A 246 18.92 -8.53 -6.55
N ASP A 247 18.22 -8.94 -7.60
CA ASP A 247 17.31 -8.07 -8.36
C ASP A 247 16.18 -7.53 -7.47
N LEU A 248 15.60 -8.38 -6.62
CA LEU A 248 14.53 -8.01 -5.69
C LEU A 248 14.98 -6.95 -4.68
N LEU A 249 16.16 -7.13 -4.08
CA LEU A 249 16.68 -6.18 -3.11
C LEU A 249 17.14 -4.89 -3.76
N TYR A 250 17.69 -4.96 -4.98
CA TYR A 250 18.01 -3.77 -5.76
C TYR A 250 16.76 -2.97 -6.14
N TYR A 251 15.66 -3.65 -6.47
CA TYR A 251 14.34 -3.03 -6.67
C TYR A 251 13.91 -2.22 -5.44
N PHE A 252 13.94 -2.82 -4.25
CA PHE A 252 13.58 -2.10 -3.02
C PHE A 252 14.52 -0.94 -2.74
N TYR A 253 15.82 -1.13 -2.92
CA TYR A 253 16.80 -0.07 -2.76
C TYR A 253 16.48 1.12 -3.66
N LYS A 254 16.17 0.90 -4.94
CA LYS A 254 15.78 1.98 -5.87
C LYS A 254 14.50 2.67 -5.43
N LYS A 255 13.49 1.89 -5.10
CA LYS A 255 12.17 2.40 -4.73
C LYS A 255 12.21 3.23 -3.44
N CYS A 256 12.90 2.75 -2.41
CA CYS A 256 13.08 3.50 -1.17
C CYS A 256 13.84 4.80 -1.39
N ASN A 257 14.86 4.81 -2.25
CA ASN A 257 15.61 6.03 -2.56
C ASN A 257 14.80 7.04 -3.36
N LEU A 258 14.03 6.60 -4.36
CA LEU A 258 13.09 7.42 -5.12
C LEU A 258 12.12 8.15 -4.17
N LEU A 259 11.47 7.37 -3.30
CA LEU A 259 10.45 7.85 -2.38
C LEU A 259 11.02 8.51 -1.12
N HIS A 260 12.32 8.39 -0.88
CA HIS A 260 12.98 8.74 0.38
C HIS A 260 12.25 8.17 1.62
N ASN A 261 11.87 6.89 1.55
CA ASN A 261 10.99 6.25 2.54
C ASN A 261 11.15 4.71 2.58
N PHE A 262 11.04 4.12 3.76
CA PHE A 262 11.11 2.66 3.98
C PHE A 262 9.79 1.89 3.77
N SER A 263 8.68 2.56 3.49
CA SER A 263 7.34 1.96 3.31
C SER A 263 7.33 0.76 2.37
N PRO A 264 8.07 0.74 1.24
CA PRO A 264 8.05 -0.43 0.36
C PRO A 264 8.71 -1.68 0.97
N LEU A 265 9.54 -1.51 2.01
CA LEU A 265 10.29 -2.59 2.65
C LEU A 265 9.65 -3.12 3.93
N LEU A 266 8.69 -2.42 4.54
CA LEU A 266 8.22 -2.78 5.89
C LEU A 266 7.63 -4.19 5.96
N ASP A 267 6.62 -4.51 5.16
CA ASP A 267 6.06 -5.86 5.20
C ASP A 267 7.04 -6.94 4.72
N PHE A 268 8.00 -6.60 3.86
CA PHE A 268 9.08 -7.51 3.46
C PHE A 268 10.05 -7.80 4.62
N ILE A 269 10.43 -6.78 5.39
CA ILE A 269 11.22 -6.94 6.62
C ILE A 269 10.47 -7.86 7.58
N ASN A 270 9.20 -7.59 7.86
CA ASN A 270 8.39 -8.42 8.76
C ASN A 270 8.29 -9.87 8.23
N PHE A 271 8.02 -10.05 6.93
CA PHE A 271 7.91 -11.37 6.31
C PHE A 271 9.17 -12.21 6.54
N VAL A 272 10.35 -11.62 6.32
CA VAL A 272 11.64 -12.28 6.53
C VAL A 272 11.88 -12.49 8.01
N CYS A 273 11.86 -11.43 8.82
CA CYS A 273 12.24 -11.44 10.22
C CYS A 273 11.37 -12.36 11.08
N ALA A 274 10.05 -12.36 10.91
CA ALA A 274 9.15 -13.25 11.64
C ALA A 274 9.43 -14.73 11.35
N ARG A 275 9.89 -15.05 10.13
CA ARG A 275 10.25 -16.43 9.76
C ARG A 275 11.67 -16.80 10.19
N VAL A 276 12.56 -15.82 10.38
CA VAL A 276 13.84 -16.07 11.07
C VAL A 276 13.59 -16.47 12.52
N GLU A 277 12.59 -15.89 13.19
CA GLU A 277 12.22 -16.28 14.56
C GLU A 277 11.68 -17.71 14.66
N ASP A 278 11.09 -18.25 13.59
CA ASP A 278 10.72 -19.67 13.49
C ASP A 278 11.92 -20.60 13.20
N SER A 279 13.12 -20.03 13.01
CA SER A 279 14.35 -20.75 12.70
C SER A 279 15.19 -21.04 13.95
N VAL A 280 16.24 -21.86 13.81
CA VAL A 280 17.22 -22.10 14.89
C VAL A 280 18.25 -20.98 15.02
N TYR A 281 18.15 -19.92 14.20
CA TYR A 281 19.10 -18.82 14.13
C TYR A 281 18.57 -17.57 14.83
N SER A 282 19.48 -16.80 15.44
CA SER A 282 19.23 -15.45 15.92
C SER A 282 19.48 -14.44 14.80
N LYS A 283 18.52 -13.52 14.57
CA LYS A 283 18.64 -12.44 13.59
C LYS A 283 19.93 -11.64 13.79
N LEU A 284 20.16 -11.20 15.02
CA LEU A 284 21.30 -10.36 15.37
C LEU A 284 22.63 -11.08 15.26
N ASP A 285 22.68 -12.36 15.63
CA ASP A 285 23.93 -13.13 15.56
C ASP A 285 24.31 -13.36 14.09
N VAL A 286 23.34 -13.70 13.22
CA VAL A 286 23.59 -13.82 11.79
C VAL A 286 24.08 -12.49 11.19
N ILE A 287 23.45 -11.36 11.54
CA ILE A 287 23.88 -10.04 11.05
C ILE A 287 25.29 -9.70 11.54
N LYS A 288 25.60 -9.91 12.81
CA LYS A 288 26.92 -9.61 13.38
C LYS A 288 28.01 -10.49 12.75
N ASP A 289 27.77 -11.80 12.72
CA ASP A 289 28.79 -12.79 12.39
C ASP A 289 28.96 -13.01 10.89
N GLN A 290 27.96 -12.67 10.07
CA GLN A 290 28.01 -12.91 8.62
C GLN A 290 27.97 -11.64 7.77
N PHE A 291 27.41 -10.53 8.27
CA PHE A 291 27.35 -9.27 7.54
C PHE A 291 28.34 -8.24 8.09
N LEU A 292 28.20 -7.83 9.35
CA LEU A 292 28.99 -6.73 9.93
C LEU A 292 30.48 -7.07 10.12
N VAL A 293 30.83 -8.36 10.24
CA VAL A 293 32.23 -8.80 10.29
C VAL A 293 33.01 -8.42 9.03
N ASN A 294 32.34 -8.28 7.89
CA ASN A 294 32.96 -7.96 6.60
C ASN A 294 33.28 -6.46 6.44
N PHE A 295 32.86 -5.61 7.38
CA PHE A 295 33.11 -4.17 7.33
C PHE A 295 34.19 -3.78 8.33
N SER A 296 35.14 -2.98 7.87
CA SER A 296 36.16 -2.32 8.70
C SER A 296 35.62 -1.07 9.42
N TYR A 297 34.36 -1.13 9.87
CA TYR A 297 33.72 -0.07 10.64
C TYR A 297 34.11 -0.15 12.10
N SER A 298 34.08 1.00 12.79
CA SER A 298 34.19 1.02 14.24
C SER A 298 33.04 0.23 14.89
N ASP A 299 33.26 -0.22 16.12
CA ASP A 299 32.20 -0.87 16.91
C ASP A 299 30.99 0.05 17.10
N GLY A 300 31.22 1.36 17.21
CA GLY A 300 30.15 2.35 17.30
C GLY A 300 29.26 2.37 16.07
N LYS A 301 29.86 2.38 14.88
CA LYS A 301 29.12 2.39 13.61
C LYS A 301 28.38 1.08 13.37
N LYS A 302 28.97 -0.07 13.75
CA LYS A 302 28.29 -1.38 13.71
C LYS A 302 27.08 -1.42 14.64
N GLU A 303 27.22 -0.93 15.87
CA GLU A 303 26.12 -0.85 16.84
C GLU A 303 25.00 0.09 16.37
N SER A 304 25.34 1.22 15.75
CA SER A 304 24.35 2.13 15.17
C SER A 304 23.54 1.47 14.04
N ILE A 305 24.17 0.67 13.18
CA ILE A 305 23.45 -0.10 12.14
C ILE A 305 22.45 -1.07 12.77
N ILE A 306 22.85 -1.77 13.85
CA ILE A 306 21.99 -2.71 14.56
C ILE A 306 20.78 -2.00 15.17
N LYS A 307 20.99 -0.86 15.85
CA LYS A 307 19.87 -0.10 16.43
C LYS A 307 18.87 0.36 15.38
N ILE A 308 19.34 0.79 14.21
CA ILE A 308 18.48 1.21 13.10
C ILE A 308 17.71 0.00 12.56
N PHE A 309 18.37 -1.16 12.39
CA PHE A 309 17.72 -2.40 12.01
C PHE A 309 16.64 -2.82 13.02
N ASP A 310 16.94 -2.83 14.32
CA ASP A 310 16.00 -3.18 15.38
C ASP A 310 14.80 -2.23 15.45
N PHE A 311 15.02 -0.93 15.20
CA PHE A 311 13.94 0.04 15.08
C PHE A 311 13.01 -0.33 13.93
N LEU A 312 13.57 -0.60 12.74
CA LEU A 312 12.79 -0.98 11.57
C LEU A 312 12.08 -2.32 11.74
N ASP A 313 12.73 -3.32 12.32
CA ASP A 313 12.16 -4.65 12.59
C ASP A 313 10.91 -4.55 13.50
N LYS A 314 11.04 -3.86 14.64
CA LYS A 314 9.92 -3.64 15.57
C LYS A 314 8.77 -2.86 14.93
N LYS A 315 9.09 -1.78 14.20
CA LYS A 315 8.05 -0.96 13.57
C LYS A 315 7.42 -1.64 12.36
N SER A 316 8.15 -2.48 11.66
CA SER A 316 7.61 -3.33 10.59
C SER A 316 6.65 -4.39 11.13
N THR A 317 6.94 -5.00 12.28
CA THR A 317 6.05 -5.96 12.94
C THR A 317 4.74 -5.30 13.35
N LEU A 318 4.83 -4.12 13.99
CA LEU A 318 3.64 -3.35 14.37
C LEU A 318 2.81 -2.94 13.15
N TYR A 319 3.49 -2.43 12.12
CA TYR A 319 2.87 -2.05 10.86
C TYR A 319 2.13 -3.23 10.21
N SER A 320 2.81 -4.38 10.08
CA SER A 320 2.26 -5.59 9.46
C SER A 320 1.08 -6.16 10.26
N THR A 321 1.08 -6.00 11.59
CA THR A 321 -0.06 -6.37 12.45
C THR A 321 -1.31 -5.56 12.11
N PHE A 322 -1.18 -4.27 11.85
CA PHE A 322 -2.31 -3.47 11.38
C PHE A 322 -2.69 -3.86 9.95
N GLN A 323 -1.71 -4.05 9.08
CA GLN A 323 -1.95 -4.36 7.68
C GLN A 323 -2.65 -5.70 7.47
N SER A 324 -2.29 -6.74 8.22
CA SER A 324 -2.94 -8.07 8.15
C SER A 324 -4.42 -8.05 8.55
N ASN A 325 -4.86 -7.00 9.25
CA ASN A 325 -6.25 -6.80 9.64
C ASN A 325 -7.03 -5.89 8.67
N ASN A 326 -6.38 -5.38 7.62
CA ASN A 326 -7.01 -4.53 6.60
C ASN A 326 -7.81 -5.36 5.57
N LEU A 327 -8.81 -6.12 6.02
CA LEU A 327 -9.62 -7.05 5.22
C LEU A 327 -10.90 -6.38 4.68
N PRO A 328 -11.55 -6.90 3.62
CA PRO A 328 -12.55 -6.14 2.85
C PRO A 328 -13.88 -5.85 3.56
N SER A 329 -14.26 -6.65 4.56
CA SER A 329 -15.58 -6.47 5.20
C SER A 329 -15.62 -5.26 6.15
N SER A 330 -16.74 -4.55 6.25
CA SER A 330 -16.91 -3.44 7.21
C SER A 330 -16.61 -3.86 8.65
N LYS A 331 -16.95 -5.11 9.02
CA LYS A 331 -16.58 -5.69 10.31
C LYS A 331 -15.06 -5.73 10.51
N SER A 332 -14.31 -6.17 9.51
CA SER A 332 -12.85 -6.22 9.58
C SER A 332 -12.24 -4.82 9.62
N GLN A 333 -12.76 -3.89 8.82
CA GLN A 333 -12.34 -2.49 8.86
C GLN A 333 -12.57 -1.87 10.25
N PHE A 334 -13.67 -2.22 10.90
CA PHE A 334 -13.94 -1.75 12.26
C PHE A 334 -13.02 -2.39 13.29
N ASN A 335 -12.75 -3.70 13.15
CA ASN A 335 -11.77 -4.37 13.99
C ASN A 335 -10.36 -3.78 13.85
N LEU A 336 -9.96 -3.38 12.63
CA LEU A 336 -8.71 -2.65 12.40
C LEU A 336 -8.72 -1.30 13.13
N PHE A 337 -9.80 -0.53 13.02
CA PHE A 337 -9.96 0.73 13.76
C PHE A 337 -9.79 0.52 15.26
N LEU A 338 -10.52 -0.44 15.83
CA LEU A 338 -10.42 -0.78 17.24
C LEU A 338 -9.02 -1.25 17.64
N LEU A 339 -8.32 -1.97 16.76
CA LEU A 339 -6.99 -2.49 17.02
C LEU A 339 -5.98 -1.36 17.24
N TYR A 340 -5.84 -0.41 16.32
CA TYR A 340 -4.92 0.71 16.54
C TYR A 340 -5.41 1.65 17.64
N MET A 341 -6.73 1.88 17.76
CA MET A 341 -7.25 2.69 18.85
C MET A 341 -6.92 2.09 20.22
N LYS A 342 -6.99 0.76 20.37
CA LYS A 342 -6.58 0.07 21.59
C LYS A 342 -5.08 0.20 21.85
N VAL A 343 -4.24 0.13 20.81
CA VAL A 343 -2.78 0.32 20.94
C VAL A 343 -2.46 1.72 21.46
N TYR A 344 -3.07 2.75 20.89
CA TYR A 344 -2.71 4.15 21.22
C TYR A 344 -3.47 4.73 22.40
N PHE A 345 -4.74 4.37 22.59
CA PHE A 345 -5.64 4.97 23.58
C PHE A 345 -6.18 4.00 24.64
N GLY A 346 -5.81 2.71 24.58
CA GLY A 346 -6.35 1.69 25.48
C GLY A 346 -6.02 1.90 26.98
N SER A 347 -5.02 2.72 27.31
CA SER A 347 -4.70 3.08 28.70
C SER A 347 -5.52 4.26 29.25
N GLY A 348 -6.21 5.01 28.38
CA GLY A 348 -6.88 6.27 28.73
C GLY A 348 -5.98 7.39 29.23
N ASN A 349 -4.65 7.19 29.23
CA ASN A 349 -3.70 8.08 29.87
C ASN A 349 -2.94 8.92 28.83
N THR A 350 -3.07 10.24 28.92
CA THR A 350 -2.35 11.21 28.09
C THR A 350 -0.83 11.11 28.24
N ALA A 351 -0.34 10.76 29.42
CA ALA A 351 1.08 10.58 29.68
C ALA A 351 1.66 9.45 28.83
N ALA A 352 0.90 8.37 28.59
CA ALA A 352 1.36 7.26 27.76
C ALA A 352 1.60 7.65 26.29
N LEU A 353 0.83 8.61 25.77
CA LEU A 353 1.05 9.20 24.44
C LEU A 353 2.16 10.26 24.46
N GLY A 354 2.37 10.92 25.60
CA GLY A 354 3.41 11.94 25.80
C GLY A 354 4.79 11.42 26.20
N GLU A 355 4.92 10.11 26.45
CA GLU A 355 6.16 9.39 26.81
C GLU A 355 6.88 8.82 25.58
N GLU A 356 8.20 8.64 25.67
CA GLU A 356 9.00 8.03 24.60
C GLU A 356 8.72 6.53 24.50
N GLY A 357 7.95 6.11 23.50
CA GLY A 357 7.80 4.68 23.18
C GLY A 357 6.58 4.33 22.34
N LEU A 358 5.44 4.99 22.60
CA LEU A 358 4.17 4.67 21.93
C LEU A 358 4.00 5.44 20.61
N LEU A 359 4.06 6.77 20.66
CA LEU A 359 4.08 7.64 19.47
C LEU A 359 5.49 7.71 18.86
N PHE A 360 5.56 8.06 17.58
CA PHE A 360 6.84 8.27 16.90
C PHE A 360 7.45 9.61 17.34
N LEU A 361 6.61 10.66 17.39
CA LEU A 361 6.97 12.05 17.63
C LEU A 361 6.10 12.68 18.74
N PRO A 362 6.24 12.26 20.01
CA PRO A 362 5.38 12.72 21.11
C PRO A 362 5.37 14.25 21.31
N GLU A 363 6.45 14.94 20.94
CA GLU A 363 6.53 16.40 20.95
C GLU A 363 5.58 17.06 19.94
N LYS A 364 5.37 16.44 18.77
CA LYS A 364 4.44 16.93 17.74
C LYS A 364 2.99 16.78 18.19
N PHE A 365 2.68 15.68 18.87
CA PHE A 365 1.37 15.48 19.50
C PHE A 365 1.06 16.58 20.53
N LYS A 366 2.01 16.90 21.41
CA LYS A 366 1.84 17.97 22.41
C LYS A 366 1.60 19.33 21.77
N LEU A 367 2.31 19.63 20.67
CA LEU A 367 2.13 20.88 19.92
C LEU A 367 0.76 20.94 19.24
N ALA A 368 0.34 19.86 18.56
CA ALA A 368 -0.97 19.78 17.92
C ALA A 368 -2.11 19.96 18.94
N LEU A 369 -2.01 19.27 20.08
CA LEU A 369 -2.97 19.39 21.18
C LEU A 369 -3.02 20.81 21.77
N GLY A 370 -1.86 21.44 21.97
CA GLY A 370 -1.77 22.82 22.45
C GLY A 370 -2.43 23.80 21.47
N HIS A 371 -2.08 23.69 20.18
CA HIS A 371 -2.66 24.51 19.12
C HIS A 371 -4.18 24.35 19.04
N TYR A 372 -4.69 23.11 19.06
CA TYR A 372 -6.13 22.85 19.08
C TYR A 372 -6.81 23.56 20.27
N ASN A 373 -6.27 23.40 21.47
CA ASN A 373 -6.84 23.94 22.71
C ASN A 373 -6.78 25.47 22.83
N GLU A 374 -5.90 26.14 22.08
CA GLU A 374 -5.84 27.59 21.99
C GLU A 374 -6.94 28.17 21.09
N HIS A 375 -7.39 27.41 20.09
CA HIS A 375 -8.31 27.89 19.05
C HIS A 375 -9.74 27.38 19.19
N HIS A 376 -9.99 26.38 20.05
CA HIS A 376 -11.31 25.75 20.20
C HIS A 376 -11.86 25.92 21.62
N GLU A 377 -13.18 26.17 21.71
CA GLU A 377 -13.89 26.30 22.98
C GLU A 377 -13.95 24.97 23.74
N ASN A 378 -14.23 23.88 23.02
CA ASN A 378 -14.26 22.52 23.58
C ASN A 378 -12.84 21.95 23.65
N LYS A 379 -12.11 22.26 24.72
CA LYS A 379 -10.75 21.77 24.92
C LYS A 379 -10.70 20.23 25.05
N ILE A 380 -9.63 19.66 24.53
CA ILE A 380 -9.21 18.27 24.75
C ILE A 380 -8.35 18.25 26.01
N ASP A 381 -8.98 17.86 27.13
CA ASP A 381 -8.36 17.67 28.44
C ASP A 381 -8.23 16.16 28.76
N GLU A 382 -7.73 15.81 29.95
CA GLU A 382 -7.61 14.41 30.38
C GLU A 382 -8.95 13.64 30.33
N LYS A 383 -10.08 14.31 30.57
CA LYS A 383 -11.41 13.70 30.48
C LYS A 383 -11.76 13.31 29.05
N ALA A 384 -11.30 14.05 28.04
CA ALA A 384 -11.47 13.67 26.65
C ALA A 384 -10.84 12.30 26.33
N PHE A 385 -9.66 12.00 26.89
CA PHE A 385 -8.99 10.71 26.69
C PHE A 385 -9.70 9.56 27.41
N ILE A 386 -10.20 9.80 28.63
CA ILE A 386 -11.04 8.82 29.34
C ILE A 386 -12.32 8.52 28.53
N ARG A 387 -12.93 9.54 27.93
CA ARG A 387 -14.10 9.37 27.06
C ARG A 387 -13.78 8.55 25.81
N VAL A 388 -12.64 8.81 25.16
CA VAL A 388 -12.17 8.02 24.02
C VAL A 388 -11.92 6.56 24.43
N GLN A 389 -11.29 6.32 25.59
CA GLN A 389 -11.09 4.97 26.12
C GLN A 389 -12.43 4.26 26.34
N LYS A 390 -13.38 4.91 27.05
CA LYS A 390 -14.73 4.37 27.27
C LYS A 390 -15.45 4.08 25.96
N PHE A 391 -15.29 4.94 24.95
CA PHE A 391 -15.82 4.68 23.61
C PHE A 391 -15.23 3.38 23.05
N ILE A 392 -13.91 3.18 23.07
CA ILE A 392 -13.26 1.96 22.55
C ILE A 392 -13.76 0.70 23.27
N GLU A 393 -13.85 0.74 24.59
CA GLU A 393 -14.29 -0.39 25.42
C GLU A 393 -15.70 -0.86 25.03
N ASN A 394 -16.63 0.09 24.87
CA ASN A 394 -18.03 -0.20 24.55
C ASN A 394 -18.28 -0.40 23.05
N ALA A 395 -17.46 0.21 22.20
CA ALA A 395 -17.57 0.10 20.74
C ALA A 395 -17.21 -1.31 20.24
N SER A 396 -16.42 -2.09 20.98
CA SER A 396 -16.07 -3.46 20.61
C SER A 396 -17.28 -4.37 20.32
N ILE A 397 -18.39 -4.16 21.03
CA ILE A 397 -19.66 -4.89 20.88
C ILE A 397 -20.32 -4.60 19.51
N LEU A 398 -20.02 -3.44 18.93
CA LEU A 398 -20.57 -3.00 17.63
C LEU A 398 -19.98 -3.76 16.43
N SER A 399 -18.96 -4.59 16.62
CA SER A 399 -18.37 -5.44 15.57
C SER A 399 -19.33 -6.50 15.01
N SER A 400 -20.53 -6.62 15.58
CA SER A 400 -21.62 -7.49 15.11
C SER A 400 -22.56 -6.81 14.11
N ILE A 401 -22.46 -5.49 13.93
CA ILE A 401 -23.34 -4.69 13.08
C ILE A 401 -22.82 -4.71 11.63
N ASN A 402 -23.71 -4.86 10.66
CA ASN A 402 -23.30 -4.90 9.25
C ASN A 402 -22.95 -3.52 8.69
N ASN A 403 -23.65 -2.46 9.12
CA ASN A 403 -23.49 -1.10 8.61
C ASN A 403 -22.85 -0.13 9.63
N VAL A 404 -21.75 -0.54 10.26
CA VAL A 404 -21.04 0.31 11.24
C VAL A 404 -20.54 1.62 10.63
N ASP A 405 -20.34 1.67 9.31
CA ASP A 405 -19.89 2.84 8.56
C ASP A 405 -20.75 4.09 8.80
N ILE A 406 -22.05 3.92 9.04
CA ILE A 406 -22.98 5.03 9.30
C ILE A 406 -22.60 5.76 10.59
N LEU A 407 -22.16 5.02 11.62
CA LEU A 407 -21.70 5.61 12.86
C LEU A 407 -20.47 6.48 12.61
N PHE A 408 -19.57 6.01 11.76
CA PHE A 408 -18.36 6.74 11.40
C PHE A 408 -18.65 7.98 10.56
N GLU A 409 -19.55 7.89 9.59
CA GLU A 409 -20.00 9.06 8.82
C GLU A 409 -20.63 10.13 9.73
N LYS A 410 -21.43 9.73 10.73
CA LYS A 410 -22.07 10.68 11.64
C LYS A 410 -21.09 11.29 12.65
N ILE A 411 -20.13 10.53 13.17
CA ILE A 411 -19.18 11.00 14.18
C ILE A 411 -18.01 11.75 13.54
N PHE A 412 -17.42 11.22 12.47
CA PHE A 412 -16.19 11.71 11.86
C PHE A 412 -16.40 12.38 10.50
N SER A 413 -17.64 12.45 10.00
CA SER A 413 -17.93 12.98 8.65
C SER A 413 -17.17 12.25 7.53
N THR A 414 -16.81 10.98 7.75
CA THR A 414 -16.02 10.18 6.80
C THR A 414 -16.25 8.68 7.02
N HIS A 415 -16.19 7.89 5.93
CA HIS A 415 -16.26 6.42 5.98
C HIS A 415 -15.07 5.79 6.71
N LEU A 416 -15.33 4.72 7.45
CA LEU A 416 -14.33 3.97 8.23
C LEU A 416 -13.12 3.52 7.40
N THR A 417 -13.33 2.98 6.20
CA THR A 417 -12.25 2.57 5.31
C THR A 417 -11.30 3.74 5.01
N ARG A 418 -11.84 4.95 4.81
CA ARG A 418 -11.01 6.15 4.57
C ARG A 418 -10.22 6.57 5.80
N ILE A 419 -10.80 6.45 7.00
CA ILE A 419 -10.09 6.68 8.28
C ILE A 419 -8.91 5.71 8.40
N ASN A 420 -9.12 4.42 8.12
CA ASN A 420 -8.05 3.41 8.19
C ASN A 420 -6.92 3.64 7.18
N TYR A 421 -7.24 4.02 5.94
CA TYR A 421 -6.20 4.38 4.97
C TYR A 421 -5.46 5.68 5.33
N ASN A 422 -6.15 6.66 5.92
CA ASN A 422 -5.50 7.85 6.46
C ASN A 422 -4.58 7.50 7.64
N PHE A 423 -4.98 6.58 8.51
CA PHE A 423 -4.11 6.03 9.54
C PHE A 423 -2.83 5.43 8.95
N PHE A 424 -2.92 4.56 7.93
CA PHE A 424 -1.72 3.99 7.31
C PHE A 424 -0.82 5.07 6.69
N LYS A 425 -1.38 6.05 5.97
CA LYS A 425 -0.62 7.15 5.37
C LYS A 425 0.13 7.97 6.42
N THR A 426 -0.55 8.36 7.49
CA THR A 426 0.00 9.21 8.56
C THR A 426 1.00 8.42 9.43
N PHE A 427 0.73 7.14 9.71
CA PHE A 427 1.66 6.23 10.38
C PHE A 427 2.97 6.11 9.61
N LEU A 428 2.91 5.86 8.30
CA LEU A 428 4.11 5.77 7.46
C LEU A 428 4.86 7.10 7.44
N HIS A 429 4.16 8.23 7.41
CA HIS A 429 4.82 9.54 7.44
C HIS A 429 5.60 9.74 8.75
N SER A 430 4.94 9.56 9.90
CA SER A 430 5.58 9.71 11.22
C SER A 430 6.71 8.71 11.46
N LEU A 431 6.58 7.48 10.95
CA LEU A 431 7.64 6.47 11.02
C LEU A 431 8.92 6.96 10.33
N ASN A 432 8.81 7.52 9.12
CA ASN A 432 9.98 8.01 8.39
C ASN A 432 10.57 9.26 9.04
N SER A 433 9.74 10.20 9.48
CA SER A 433 10.22 11.37 10.22
C SER A 433 10.94 11.01 11.52
N LYS A 434 10.50 9.93 12.20
CA LYS A 434 11.22 9.39 13.36
C LYS A 434 12.49 8.67 12.96
N LEU A 435 12.50 7.92 11.87
CA LEU A 435 13.70 7.28 11.36
C LEU A 435 14.80 8.30 11.04
N ASP A 436 14.46 9.42 10.40
CA ASP A 436 15.42 10.49 10.12
C ASP A 436 16.06 11.02 11.41
N LYS A 437 15.26 11.21 12.47
CA LYS A 437 15.78 11.60 13.80
C LYS A 437 16.66 10.52 14.43
N VAL A 438 16.32 9.24 14.26
CA VAL A 438 17.16 8.12 14.74
C VAL A 438 18.50 8.12 14.02
N ILE A 439 18.50 8.29 12.69
CA ILE A 439 19.72 8.38 11.87
C ILE A 439 20.55 9.60 12.30
N GLU A 440 19.93 10.77 12.48
CA GLU A 440 20.63 11.98 12.92
C GLU A 440 21.30 11.80 14.30
N ASN A 441 20.59 11.19 15.24
CA ASN A 441 21.11 10.93 16.58
C ASN A 441 22.28 9.94 16.57
N GLU A 442 22.18 8.84 15.82
CA GLU A 442 23.27 7.88 15.68
C GLU A 442 24.45 8.50 14.90
N ASN A 443 24.21 9.34 13.90
CA ASN A 443 25.24 10.10 13.19
C ASN A 443 26.03 11.03 14.14
N LYS A 444 25.36 11.70 15.08
CA LYS A 444 26.06 12.52 16.11
C LYS A 444 26.97 11.67 16.99
N ILE A 445 26.56 10.44 17.32
CA ILE A 445 27.36 9.52 18.14
C ILE A 445 28.58 9.03 17.36
N ILE A 446 28.41 8.54 16.13
CA ILE A 446 29.52 7.95 15.35
C ILE A 446 30.53 9.01 14.91
N THR A 447 30.08 10.20 14.51
CA THR A 447 30.99 11.29 14.14
C THR A 447 31.72 11.85 15.35
N GLY A 448 31.02 12.10 16.46
CA GLY A 448 31.60 12.72 17.66
C GLY A 448 32.51 11.80 18.48
N LYS A 449 32.15 10.51 18.62
CA LYS A 449 32.86 9.57 19.50
C LYS A 449 33.83 8.65 18.76
N PHE A 450 33.50 8.26 17.54
CA PHE A 450 34.25 7.27 16.77
C PHE A 450 34.94 7.85 15.53
N ASN A 451 34.67 9.13 15.20
CA ASN A 451 35.21 9.83 14.03
C ASN A 451 34.93 9.10 12.69
N ASP A 452 33.79 8.39 12.62
CA ASP A 452 33.33 7.75 11.40
C ASP A 452 32.55 8.73 10.52
N GLU A 453 32.47 8.44 9.21
CA GLU A 453 31.58 9.14 8.30
C GLU A 453 30.09 8.90 8.66
N PRO A 454 29.24 9.95 8.60
CA PRO A 454 27.81 9.82 8.87
C PRO A 454 27.11 8.98 7.80
N PHE A 455 26.04 8.29 8.19
CA PHE A 455 25.14 7.62 7.26
C PHE A 455 24.27 8.61 6.49
N THR A 456 24.16 8.41 5.19
CA THR A 456 23.05 8.94 4.40
C THR A 456 21.86 7.97 4.42
N PHE A 457 20.66 8.45 4.07
CA PHE A 457 19.47 7.58 3.92
C PHE A 457 19.74 6.40 2.97
N LYS A 458 20.41 6.69 1.85
CA LYS A 458 20.79 5.68 0.85
C LYS A 458 21.72 4.61 1.42
N ASP A 459 22.65 4.99 2.29
CA ASP A 459 23.53 4.03 2.97
C ASP A 459 22.71 3.11 3.87
N ILE A 460 21.77 3.66 4.65
CA ILE A 460 20.91 2.84 5.53
C ILE A 460 20.07 1.86 4.70
N VAL A 461 19.44 2.30 3.61
CA VAL A 461 18.66 1.41 2.73
C VAL A 461 19.53 0.28 2.18
N ASP A 462 20.75 0.57 1.69
CA ASP A 462 21.69 -0.45 1.20
C ASP A 462 22.06 -1.46 2.29
N HIS A 463 22.38 -1.00 3.49
CA HIS A 463 22.71 -1.87 4.63
C HIS A 463 21.52 -2.77 5.00
N ILE A 464 20.30 -2.24 5.10
CA ILE A 464 19.10 -3.01 5.42
C ILE A 464 18.84 -4.07 4.34
N CYS A 465 18.91 -3.70 3.05
CA CYS A 465 18.75 -4.65 1.96
C CYS A 465 19.78 -5.79 2.03
N ARG A 466 21.06 -5.50 2.31
CA ARG A 466 22.12 -6.52 2.42
C ARG A 466 22.02 -7.37 3.69
N MET A 467 21.50 -6.82 4.78
CA MET A 467 21.18 -7.61 5.98
C MET A 467 20.06 -8.61 5.68
N LEU A 468 18.99 -8.18 5.00
CA LEU A 468 17.92 -9.06 4.56
C LEU A 468 18.43 -10.13 3.57
N TYR A 469 19.32 -9.77 2.64
CA TYR A 469 19.99 -10.75 1.77
C TYR A 469 20.68 -11.84 2.59
N THR A 470 21.51 -11.43 3.56
CA THR A 470 22.27 -12.35 4.40
C THR A 470 21.35 -13.29 5.19
N LEU A 471 20.28 -12.75 5.79
CA LEU A 471 19.28 -13.54 6.50
C LEU A 471 18.59 -14.56 5.58
N ILE A 472 18.16 -14.12 4.39
CA ILE A 472 17.46 -14.99 3.43
C ILE A 472 18.39 -16.09 2.90
N ASP A 473 19.60 -15.71 2.47
CA ASP A 473 20.60 -16.64 1.93
C ASP A 473 21.00 -17.68 2.98
N GLN A 474 21.17 -17.24 4.23
CA GLN A 474 21.57 -18.13 5.31
C GLN A 474 20.46 -19.09 5.75
N ILE A 475 19.21 -18.65 5.79
CA ILE A 475 18.14 -19.42 6.43
C ILE A 475 17.29 -20.17 5.40
N PHE A 476 16.99 -19.56 4.25
CA PHE A 476 16.00 -20.08 3.30
C PHE A 476 16.63 -20.70 2.07
N ILE A 477 17.87 -20.36 1.73
CA ILE A 477 18.54 -20.79 0.49
C ILE A 477 19.63 -21.84 0.80
N ARG A 478 19.44 -23.04 0.24
CA ARG A 478 20.40 -24.16 0.24
C ARG A 478 20.40 -24.82 -1.13
N ILE A 479 21.19 -25.88 -1.30
CA ILE A 479 21.23 -26.65 -2.57
C ILE A 479 19.84 -27.24 -2.88
N SER A 480 19.06 -27.57 -1.85
CA SER A 480 17.66 -27.99 -2.02
C SER A 480 16.77 -27.48 -0.89
N PRO A 481 15.46 -27.32 -1.14
CA PRO A 481 14.52 -26.88 -0.11
C PRO A 481 14.46 -27.81 1.11
N ASN A 482 14.66 -29.12 0.90
CA ASN A 482 14.71 -30.11 1.99
C ASN A 482 15.93 -29.93 2.90
N GLN A 483 17.02 -29.36 2.40
CA GLN A 483 18.17 -29.00 3.24
C GLN A 483 17.88 -27.73 4.03
N ALA A 484 17.30 -26.71 3.38
CA ALA A 484 16.89 -25.48 4.06
C ALA A 484 15.87 -25.74 5.17
N SER A 485 15.00 -26.75 5.02
CA SER A 485 14.07 -27.21 6.06
C SER A 485 14.73 -27.45 7.41
N LYS A 486 15.96 -27.97 7.43
CA LYS A 486 16.69 -28.26 8.68
C LYS A 486 17.07 -27.01 9.48
N ASN A 487 16.97 -25.83 8.89
CA ASN A 487 17.22 -24.56 9.57
C ASN A 487 16.04 -24.13 10.46
N PHE A 488 14.88 -24.79 10.37
CA PHE A 488 13.66 -24.41 11.09
C PHE A 488 13.38 -25.30 12.29
N ILE A 489 12.70 -24.74 13.29
CA ILE A 489 12.34 -25.46 14.54
C ILE A 489 11.35 -26.60 14.24
N ASP A 490 10.41 -26.39 13.31
CA ASP A 490 9.45 -27.41 12.88
C ASP A 490 9.61 -27.75 11.38
N PRO A 491 10.60 -28.59 11.04
CA PRO A 491 10.89 -28.98 9.65
C PRO A 491 9.92 -30.03 9.10
N ARG A 492 9.09 -30.66 9.95
CA ARG A 492 8.25 -31.80 9.56
C ARG A 492 6.80 -31.44 9.30
N SER A 493 6.34 -30.30 9.81
CA SER A 493 4.98 -29.82 9.56
C SER A 493 4.99 -28.51 8.77
N ARG A 494 5.37 -27.40 9.39
CA ARG A 494 5.24 -26.05 8.82
C ARG A 494 6.28 -25.78 7.74
N TYR A 495 7.53 -26.16 8.00
CA TYR A 495 8.69 -25.85 7.16
C TYR A 495 9.22 -27.06 6.38
N ILE A 496 8.32 -27.85 5.78
CA ILE A 496 8.70 -28.89 4.81
C ILE A 496 9.27 -28.27 3.52
N GLY A 497 10.09 -29.02 2.78
CA GLY A 497 10.81 -28.50 1.61
C GLY A 497 9.94 -27.77 0.58
N LYS A 498 8.78 -28.32 0.21
CA LYS A 498 7.87 -27.65 -0.74
C LYS A 498 7.31 -26.31 -0.22
N ASN A 499 7.07 -26.21 1.09
CA ASN A 499 6.59 -24.97 1.71
C ASN A 499 7.71 -23.93 1.73
N ILE A 500 8.96 -24.34 1.99
CA ILE A 500 10.11 -23.42 1.91
C ILE A 500 10.32 -22.93 0.49
N ALA A 501 10.24 -23.82 -0.50
CA ALA A 501 10.31 -23.42 -1.90
C ALA A 501 9.24 -22.37 -2.21
N LEU A 502 8.00 -22.59 -1.76
CA LEU A 502 6.92 -21.63 -1.91
C LEU A 502 7.20 -20.30 -1.19
N ARG A 503 7.67 -20.32 0.07
CA ARG A 503 8.02 -19.10 0.81
C ARG A 503 9.13 -18.30 0.13
N VAL A 504 10.10 -18.97 -0.50
CA VAL A 504 11.14 -18.29 -1.29
C VAL A 504 10.57 -17.70 -2.57
N LEU A 505 9.66 -18.41 -3.26
CA LEU A 505 8.95 -17.88 -4.42
C LEU A 505 8.11 -16.64 -4.07
N GLU A 506 7.46 -16.64 -2.91
CA GLU A 506 6.64 -15.54 -2.39
C GLU A 506 7.43 -14.26 -2.11
N LEU A 507 8.74 -14.34 -1.83
CA LEU A 507 9.58 -13.14 -1.70
C LEU A 507 9.45 -12.23 -2.93
N PHE A 508 9.32 -12.83 -4.12
CA PHE A 508 9.24 -12.09 -5.37
C PHE A 508 7.85 -11.50 -5.64
N ILE A 509 6.81 -11.87 -4.88
CA ILE A 509 5.48 -11.25 -4.98
C ILE A 509 5.51 -9.81 -4.45
N PHE A 510 6.41 -9.48 -3.52
CA PHE A 510 6.51 -8.12 -2.96
C PHE A 510 6.90 -7.04 -3.99
N GLN A 511 7.42 -7.40 -5.16
CA GLN A 511 7.59 -6.45 -6.28
C GLN A 511 6.26 -5.99 -6.87
N ASP A 512 5.21 -6.77 -6.70
CA ASP A 512 3.89 -6.58 -7.28
C ASP A 512 2.87 -6.16 -6.21
N LEU A 513 3.00 -6.70 -4.99
CA LEU A 513 2.12 -6.43 -3.86
C LEU A 513 2.95 -6.32 -2.57
N ASN A 514 3.35 -5.09 -2.23
CA ASN A 514 4.22 -4.80 -1.09
C ASN A 514 3.46 -4.57 0.24
N VAL A 515 2.49 -5.45 0.51
CA VAL A 515 1.71 -5.48 1.76
C VAL A 515 1.79 -6.84 2.42
N SER A 516 1.32 -6.95 3.67
CA SER A 516 1.25 -8.20 4.43
C SER A 516 0.71 -9.37 3.61
N ASP A 517 1.36 -10.55 3.73
CA ASP A 517 0.97 -11.77 3.02
C ASP A 517 -0.40 -12.31 3.43
N ASP A 518 -0.92 -11.88 4.59
CA ASP A 518 -2.27 -12.20 5.04
C ASP A 518 -3.37 -11.50 4.21
N VAL A 519 -3.03 -10.40 3.51
CA VAL A 519 -3.97 -9.64 2.66
C VAL A 519 -4.01 -10.15 1.22
N TRP A 520 -2.95 -10.82 0.77
CA TRP A 520 -2.82 -11.29 -0.61
C TRP A 520 -3.98 -12.19 -1.08
N PRO A 521 -4.53 -13.13 -0.27
CA PRO A 521 -5.65 -13.96 -0.69
C PRO A 521 -6.87 -13.15 -1.10
N ASP A 522 -7.32 -12.25 -0.23
CA ASP A 522 -8.49 -11.41 -0.46
C ASP A 522 -8.23 -10.44 -1.61
N TYR A 523 -7.01 -9.89 -1.72
CA TYR A 523 -6.62 -9.01 -2.83
C TYR A 523 -6.72 -9.73 -4.18
N VAL A 524 -6.08 -10.89 -4.33
CA VAL A 524 -6.02 -11.65 -5.59
C VAL A 524 -7.40 -12.16 -6.00
N ILE A 525 -8.21 -12.60 -5.04
CA ILE A 525 -9.61 -13.00 -5.30
C ILE A 525 -10.45 -11.79 -5.74
N SER A 526 -10.30 -10.64 -5.09
CA SER A 526 -11.03 -9.41 -5.43
C SER A 526 -10.70 -8.88 -6.81
N MET A 527 -9.44 -8.99 -7.25
CA MET A 527 -9.02 -8.63 -8.60
C MET A 527 -9.75 -9.42 -9.70
N LYS A 528 -10.18 -10.66 -9.40
CA LYS A 528 -10.94 -11.54 -10.31
C LYS A 528 -12.40 -11.71 -9.91
N LYS A 529 -12.97 -10.78 -9.12
CA LYS A 529 -14.36 -10.89 -8.61
C LYS A 529 -15.38 -11.16 -9.71
N ASP A 530 -15.35 -10.38 -10.79
CA ASP A 530 -16.36 -10.44 -11.85
C ASP A 530 -16.28 -11.78 -12.62
N GLU A 531 -15.06 -12.27 -12.88
CA GLU A 531 -14.78 -13.58 -13.49
C GLU A 531 -15.32 -14.70 -12.59
N LEU A 532 -14.97 -14.68 -11.30
CA LEU A 532 -15.42 -15.66 -10.32
C LEU A 532 -16.94 -15.73 -10.22
N LYS A 533 -17.62 -14.57 -10.11
CA LYS A 533 -19.09 -14.53 -10.07
C LYS A 533 -19.72 -15.08 -11.34
N GLY A 534 -19.09 -14.83 -12.50
CA GLY A 534 -19.49 -15.41 -13.78
C GLY A 534 -19.42 -16.94 -13.77
N ASP A 535 -18.30 -17.49 -13.31
CA ASP A 535 -18.07 -18.94 -13.25
C ASP A 535 -19.07 -19.65 -12.33
N LEU A 536 -19.29 -19.09 -11.12
CA LEU A 536 -20.14 -19.68 -10.10
C LEU A 536 -21.64 -19.56 -10.38
N LYS A 537 -22.04 -18.67 -11.29
CA LYS A 537 -23.43 -18.53 -11.73
C LYS A 537 -23.99 -19.85 -12.26
N SER A 538 -23.15 -20.65 -12.91
CA SER A 538 -23.53 -21.98 -13.43
C SER A 538 -23.88 -22.99 -12.33
N PHE A 539 -23.37 -22.78 -11.12
CA PHE A 539 -23.62 -23.63 -9.95
C PHE A 539 -24.72 -23.09 -9.03
N GLY A 540 -25.33 -21.95 -9.37
CA GLY A 540 -26.30 -21.28 -8.51
C GLY A 540 -25.70 -20.76 -7.20
N VAL A 541 -24.39 -20.51 -7.18
CA VAL A 541 -23.68 -19.99 -6.01
C VAL A 541 -23.50 -18.48 -6.16
N ASP A 542 -23.99 -17.72 -5.19
CA ASP A 542 -23.81 -16.27 -5.10
C ASP A 542 -22.87 -15.92 -3.95
N ILE A 543 -21.86 -15.11 -4.23
CA ILE A 543 -20.89 -14.64 -3.23
C ILE A 543 -21.21 -13.19 -2.86
N PRO A 544 -21.51 -12.90 -1.58
CA PRO A 544 -21.74 -11.55 -1.10
C PRO A 544 -20.57 -10.59 -1.36
N GLU A 545 -20.86 -9.32 -1.64
CA GLU A 545 -19.84 -8.28 -1.92
C GLU A 545 -18.86 -8.06 -0.76
N ARG A 546 -19.28 -8.30 0.50
CA ARG A 546 -18.44 -8.12 1.71
C ARG A 546 -17.15 -8.97 1.74
N TYR A 547 -17.02 -9.97 0.86
CA TYR A 547 -15.83 -10.80 0.74
C TYR A 547 -14.79 -10.22 -0.23
N PHE A 548 -15.10 -9.10 -0.90
CA PHE A 548 -14.22 -8.51 -1.90
C PHE A 548 -13.88 -7.08 -1.53
N TYR A 549 -12.64 -6.70 -1.78
CA TYR A 549 -12.25 -5.29 -1.81
C TYR A 549 -12.99 -4.61 -2.95
N ASN A 550 -13.47 -3.39 -2.70
CA ASN A 550 -13.95 -2.55 -3.78
C ASN A 550 -12.75 -2.07 -4.63
N VAL A 551 -13.04 -1.48 -5.79
CA VAL A 551 -12.00 -1.01 -6.71
C VAL A 551 -11.14 0.08 -6.06
N GLU A 552 -11.72 0.96 -5.24
CA GLU A 552 -10.98 2.04 -4.57
C GLU A 552 -9.95 1.48 -3.58
N ASP A 553 -10.31 0.47 -2.81
CA ASP A 553 -9.44 -0.20 -1.83
C ASP A 553 -8.26 -0.90 -2.50
N ILE A 554 -8.51 -1.60 -3.61
CA ILE A 554 -7.47 -2.21 -4.46
C ILE A 554 -6.45 -1.17 -4.89
N LEU A 555 -6.93 0.00 -5.33
CA LEU A 555 -6.07 1.09 -5.78
C LEU A 555 -5.27 1.67 -4.61
N ARG A 556 -5.89 1.82 -3.44
CA ARG A 556 -5.20 2.32 -2.24
C ARG A 556 -4.05 1.40 -1.81
N PHE A 557 -4.13 0.09 -2.05
CA PHE A 557 -2.97 -0.81 -1.86
C PHE A 557 -1.81 -0.53 -2.82
N VAL A 558 -2.06 -0.01 -4.01
CA VAL A 558 -0.99 0.41 -4.93
C VAL A 558 -0.48 1.80 -4.56
N VAL A 559 -1.35 2.66 -4.05
CA VAL A 559 -1.09 4.09 -3.90
C VAL A 559 -0.38 4.45 -2.62
N THR A 560 -0.93 4.00 -1.48
CA THR A 560 -0.50 4.40 -0.14
C THR A 560 1.01 4.16 0.09
N TYR A 561 1.58 3.18 -0.60
CA TYR A 561 2.95 2.71 -0.40
C TYR A 561 3.95 3.22 -1.43
N ASN A 562 3.46 3.57 -2.62
CA ASN A 562 4.30 3.77 -3.80
C ASN A 562 4.28 5.22 -4.29
N PHE A 563 3.38 6.06 -3.79
CA PHE A 563 3.20 7.43 -4.24
C PHE A 563 3.37 8.43 -3.10
N GLN A 564 4.09 9.53 -3.36
CA GLN A 564 4.29 10.58 -2.39
C GLN A 564 4.06 11.97 -2.96
N THR A 565 3.38 12.82 -2.19
CA THR A 565 3.23 14.25 -2.48
C THR A 565 3.64 15.06 -1.27
N TYR A 566 4.53 16.04 -1.45
CA TYR A 566 5.09 16.80 -0.33
C TYR A 566 4.18 17.90 0.21
N SER A 567 3.17 18.35 -0.53
CA SER A 567 2.24 19.38 -0.05
C SER A 567 1.17 18.80 0.89
N ASP A 568 1.37 18.91 2.20
CA ASP A 568 0.41 18.61 3.27
C ASP A 568 0.29 17.13 3.72
N LYS A 569 1.40 16.53 4.16
CA LYS A 569 1.31 15.26 4.89
C LYS A 569 1.17 15.53 6.39
N ILE A 570 -0.06 15.37 6.89
CA ILE A 570 -0.38 15.32 8.32
C ILE A 570 0.42 14.18 8.97
N LEU A 571 1.06 14.45 10.10
CA LEU A 571 1.71 13.41 10.92
C LEU A 571 0.64 12.59 11.66
N LEU A 572 0.93 11.33 12.00
CA LEU A 572 0.05 10.50 12.82
C LEU A 572 -0.39 11.21 14.10
N GLU A 573 0.55 11.93 14.71
CA GLU A 573 0.33 12.68 15.93
C GLU A 573 -0.65 13.85 15.77
N GLU A 574 -0.61 14.54 14.63
CA GLU A 574 -1.55 15.63 14.29
C GLU A 574 -2.92 15.03 13.94
N TRP A 575 -2.92 13.98 13.12
CA TRP A 575 -4.13 13.25 12.71
C TRP A 575 -4.92 12.71 13.90
N PHE A 576 -4.24 12.17 14.92
CA PHE A 576 -4.93 11.72 16.13
C PHE A 576 -5.68 12.85 16.83
N VAL A 577 -5.13 14.06 16.86
CA VAL A 577 -5.80 15.20 17.50
C VAL A 577 -6.99 15.64 16.65
N ASP A 578 -6.74 15.95 15.39
CA ASP A 578 -7.69 16.67 14.54
C ASP A 578 -8.81 15.76 13.99
N GLU A 579 -8.50 14.50 13.69
CA GLU A 579 -9.41 13.59 12.97
C GLU A 579 -10.00 12.50 13.86
N ILE A 580 -9.42 12.25 15.04
CA ILE A 580 -9.87 11.19 15.95
C ILE A 580 -10.39 11.75 17.27
N ILE A 581 -9.53 12.41 18.06
CA ILE A 581 -9.87 12.83 19.43
C ILE A 581 -10.88 13.97 19.39
N ALA A 582 -10.65 15.00 18.56
CA ALA A 582 -11.54 16.14 18.46
C ALA A 582 -12.97 15.73 18.04
N PRO A 583 -13.20 15.03 16.91
CA PRO A 583 -14.55 14.65 16.50
C PRO A 583 -15.27 13.76 17.53
N LEU A 584 -14.57 12.79 18.13
CA LEU A 584 -15.15 11.95 19.18
C LEU A 584 -15.54 12.75 20.42
N ASN A 585 -14.67 13.65 20.88
CA ASN A 585 -14.95 14.48 22.04
C ASN A 585 -16.10 15.45 21.78
N GLU A 586 -16.18 16.03 20.59
CA GLU A 586 -17.28 16.90 20.17
C GLU A 586 -18.61 16.15 20.13
N PHE A 587 -18.63 14.96 19.52
CA PHE A 587 -19.80 14.09 19.52
C PHE A 587 -20.28 13.80 20.96
N ILE A 588 -19.36 13.40 21.84
CA ILE A 588 -19.69 13.04 23.23
C ILE A 588 -20.21 14.25 24.00
N LEU A 589 -19.59 15.43 23.84
CA LEU A 589 -20.02 16.68 24.47
C LEU A 589 -21.36 17.18 23.92
N MET A 590 -21.62 17.02 22.63
CA MET A 590 -22.89 17.40 22.01
C MET A 590 -24.04 16.56 22.56
N ILE A 591 -23.87 15.24 22.66
CA ILE A 591 -24.85 14.37 23.32
C ILE A 591 -25.01 14.80 24.79
N GLN A 592 -23.90 15.03 25.51
CA GLN A 592 -23.94 15.46 26.91
C GLN A 592 -24.74 16.76 27.12
N LYS A 593 -24.58 17.76 26.23
CA LYS A 593 -25.30 19.04 26.28
C LYS A 593 -26.79 18.90 25.95
N SER A 594 -27.18 17.86 25.21
CA SER A 594 -28.58 17.62 24.82
C SER A 594 -29.42 16.92 25.90
N ILE A 595 -28.78 16.40 26.96
CA ILE A 595 -29.41 15.59 28.01
C ILE A 595 -29.74 16.46 29.23
N LYS A 596 -30.95 16.32 29.78
CA LYS A 596 -31.38 17.03 31.00
C LYS A 596 -30.84 16.39 32.28
N ASP A 597 -30.81 15.06 32.35
CA ASP A 597 -30.24 14.29 33.46
C ASP A 597 -29.32 13.18 32.92
N LEU A 598 -28.01 13.34 33.12
CA LEU A 598 -26.99 12.36 32.67
C LEU A 598 -27.09 11.01 33.38
N LYS A 599 -27.83 10.93 34.50
CA LYS A 599 -28.12 9.67 35.19
C LYS A 599 -29.34 8.95 34.62
N ASN A 600 -30.09 9.58 33.72
CA ASN A 600 -31.25 8.99 33.08
C ASN A 600 -30.85 8.31 31.75
N ARG A 601 -30.80 6.98 31.77
CA ARG A 601 -30.55 6.15 30.59
C ARG A 601 -31.48 6.43 29.42
N GLU A 602 -32.75 6.73 29.69
CA GLU A 602 -33.74 6.99 28.65
C GLU A 602 -33.46 8.31 27.92
N ASP A 603 -33.01 9.34 28.65
CA ASP A 603 -32.66 10.62 28.06
C ASP A 603 -31.40 10.49 27.17
N VAL A 604 -30.39 9.74 27.62
CA VAL A 604 -29.19 9.45 26.82
C VAL A 604 -29.56 8.69 25.54
N LEU A 605 -30.37 7.63 25.65
CA LEU A 605 -30.81 6.83 24.52
C LEU A 605 -31.61 7.67 23.52
N LYS A 606 -32.48 8.56 24.01
CA LYS A 606 -33.25 9.45 23.15
C LYS A 606 -32.33 10.38 22.36
N SER A 607 -31.38 11.05 23.01
CA SER A 607 -30.43 11.92 22.32
C SER A 607 -29.57 11.19 21.29
N LEU A 608 -29.14 9.97 21.58
CA LEU A 608 -28.38 9.13 20.63
C LEU A 608 -29.23 8.75 19.42
N ASN A 609 -30.47 8.31 19.64
CA ASN A 609 -31.40 8.00 18.57
C ASN A 609 -31.70 9.23 17.71
N ASP A 610 -31.94 10.38 18.34
CA ASP A 610 -32.18 11.64 17.63
C ASP A 610 -30.96 12.04 16.77
N PHE A 611 -29.73 11.77 17.21
CA PHE A 611 -28.53 12.04 16.43
C PHE A 611 -28.33 11.07 15.25
N PHE A 612 -28.40 9.76 15.50
CA PHE A 612 -28.09 8.75 14.49
C PHE A 612 -29.25 8.49 13.50
N LEU A 613 -30.51 8.68 13.90
CA LEU A 613 -31.68 8.35 13.08
C LEU A 613 -32.25 9.53 12.28
N ILE A 614 -31.76 10.77 12.47
CA ILE A 614 -32.37 11.99 11.90
C ILE A 614 -32.54 11.98 10.36
N ASP A 615 -31.67 11.25 9.64
CA ASP A 615 -31.66 11.16 8.17
C ASP A 615 -31.88 9.73 7.66
N VAL A 616 -32.29 8.80 8.52
CA VAL A 616 -32.54 7.41 8.12
C VAL A 616 -33.97 7.29 7.62
N LEU A 617 -34.15 6.82 6.38
CA LEU A 617 -35.47 6.59 5.80
C LEU A 617 -36.25 5.60 6.67
N ALA A 618 -37.50 5.95 7.01
CA ALA A 618 -38.34 5.17 7.92
C ALA A 618 -38.63 3.75 7.44
N GLU A 619 -38.42 3.47 6.15
CA GLU A 619 -38.66 2.18 5.50
C GLU A 619 -37.49 1.18 5.66
N ASP A 620 -36.31 1.64 6.12
CA ASP A 620 -35.14 0.79 6.33
C ASP A 620 -35.12 0.20 7.77
N GLU A 621 -36.08 -0.68 8.04
CA GLU A 621 -36.31 -1.27 9.38
C GLU A 621 -35.06 -1.94 9.95
N THR A 622 -34.32 -2.69 9.13
CA THR A 622 -33.10 -3.39 9.55
C THR A 622 -32.01 -2.41 9.99
N ARG A 623 -31.80 -1.32 9.22
CA ARG A 623 -30.82 -0.28 9.58
C ARG A 623 -31.21 0.48 10.84
N ILE A 624 -32.51 0.75 11.03
CA ILE A 624 -33.03 1.39 12.24
C ILE A 624 -32.78 0.49 13.46
N GLU A 625 -33.01 -0.82 13.36
CA GLU A 625 -32.75 -1.77 14.43
C GLU A 625 -31.27 -1.86 14.79
N GLU A 626 -30.39 -1.95 13.79
CA GLU A 626 -28.93 -1.96 13.99
C GLU A 626 -28.44 -0.67 14.70
N LEU A 627 -28.93 0.50 14.29
CA LEU A 627 -28.56 1.77 14.90
C LEU A 627 -29.12 1.91 16.33
N LYS A 628 -30.35 1.48 16.59
CA LYS A 628 -30.92 1.45 17.95
C LYS A 628 -30.13 0.50 18.86
N PHE A 629 -29.68 -0.63 18.33
CA PHE A 629 -28.77 -1.51 19.05
C PHE A 629 -27.46 -0.80 19.36
N ALA A 630 -26.84 -0.13 18.39
CA ALA A 630 -25.62 0.63 18.59
C ALA A 630 -25.76 1.72 19.66
N CYS A 631 -26.81 2.55 19.56
CA CYS A 631 -27.14 3.58 20.54
C CYS A 631 -27.20 2.98 21.95
N ASN A 632 -27.89 1.86 22.13
CA ASN A 632 -27.98 1.18 23.41
C ASN A 632 -26.63 0.73 23.98
N GLN A 633 -25.70 0.27 23.13
CA GLN A 633 -24.37 -0.15 23.58
C GLN A 633 -23.45 1.02 23.91
N LEU A 634 -23.67 2.19 23.31
CA LEU A 634 -22.84 3.38 23.54
C LEU A 634 -23.24 4.16 24.81
N ILE A 635 -24.47 3.97 25.32
CA ILE A 635 -24.98 4.58 26.56
C ILE A 635 -23.94 4.65 27.70
N PRO A 636 -23.21 3.57 28.06
CA PRO A 636 -22.29 3.58 29.20
C PRO A 636 -21.18 4.64 29.14
N ILE A 637 -20.87 5.21 27.97
CA ILE A 637 -19.86 6.27 27.80
C ILE A 637 -20.19 7.51 28.67
N TRP A 638 -21.49 7.81 28.86
CA TRP A 638 -21.95 9.00 29.58
C TRP A 638 -22.22 8.76 31.07
N PHE A 639 -22.09 7.53 31.55
CA PHE A 639 -22.23 7.23 32.98
C PHE A 639 -20.84 7.25 33.64
N GLU A 640 -20.75 7.96 34.76
CA GLU A 640 -19.62 7.82 35.68
C GLU A 640 -19.70 6.43 36.34
N ASP A 641 -18.55 5.80 36.53
CA ASP A 641 -18.40 4.83 37.62
C ASP A 641 -18.10 5.60 38.91
#